data_AF-A0A6M0CX39-F1
#
_entry.id   AF-A0A6M0CX39-F1
#
_cell.length_a   1.000
_cell.length_b   1.000
_cell.length_c   1.000
_cell.angle_alpha   90.00
_cell.angle_beta   90.00
_cell.angle_gamma   90.00
#
_symmetry.space_group_name_H-M   'P 1'
#
loop_
_entity.id
_entity.type
_entity.pdbx_description
1 polymer ?
#
loop_
_entity_poly.entity_id
_entity_poly.type
_entity_poly.pdbx_seq_one_letter_code
_entity_poly.pdbx_strand_id
1 'polypeptide(L)'
;MPITPAKTLHTQLIRERLPGWLKHTTAANFDDLQQQLALAHNNADTEPDWLANSLPESREAVQAARSRYRDSNRILARTLKPLKGVLAFAEPLLQAHLDQALSQAVDLHSSYLVVYDNDPAYWALAPRMSSRKQSLLQAALQNFGDSVAFIGRSTITLANRSTGITATEPTHPHTRTGLQPAAFVKLCRELDLGGQYQQHLRDVFETPASKDQVRLDSMNANRDLLRLAVALARARQRISIPAGNAFESLLDDAHGAATGSTGLQANELSVYGVPLHHIVMFTLAAQGSAQSQTLLVYLPGELDDALTEHASLDAAQHYLKGRLSAPAFRSRFVRYAPLDKQHHLQAVLKRNLAQQASSSDGVWPPAAHASLYLRLAPIDSELFAFLQERHLQRLKADALVVVVSTAEADEQARAARLAEFETFSLNALNLAAMTVPGLGPVMLAVTAVQLAHEVYEGIEDWQDGDIDGAMMHLKSVALTTGMIVGTTVAIAVAPALIDAMIEVRMPDASPRLAKPDLAPYRLKVPPATDLVANAQGQYLHAERHYIKLGTDFYEQQFDVQQQQWRLRHPERAEAYQPALEHNGQGAWHTVHENPLSWSRATLLRRIGPLADGLSDTELDQACQVSGIRENTLRRLHADSLPLPPLLVDTLQRLKIGRSLRTGPATGAARKAVFDTRYAELAAPTARISALCERFPRLTPPLARYLLDSVAKVHLERWTVPATIPFKLLEEAASLTADIALTRAREGLFWPDLATTESTRLALLCLEHAPGWDTAVHLELRATNARGNLLQKIGSATQPPRRMLVHSTEGFQVFKDGAPLQAPDHDLYGAIFDAISPRYRLTMGLADKDALRQRILSMLARPDHELGTWLWSAQPRNWSYSGRLLGGSGRSRGYAGVSPAASSQEARYRNLYPLASAEEAQARLAQWEASGTPASETLRSLERALQRIKHSLSLWAAADAAARRHVKKSSLPGNGSRCAKYPKAERSSS
;
A
#
# COMPACT_ATOMS: atom_id res chain seq x y z
N MET A 1 -17.21 28.49 11.54
CA MET A 1 -16.08 27.96 12.32
C MET A 1 -15.07 27.38 11.35
N PRO A 2 -13.78 27.73 11.44
CA PRO A 2 -12.77 27.06 10.63
C PRO A 2 -12.72 25.60 11.06
N ILE A 3 -12.95 24.70 10.12
CA ILE A 3 -12.79 23.26 10.33
C ILE A 3 -11.29 23.06 10.57
N THR A 4 -10.89 22.80 11.82
CA THR A 4 -9.55 22.31 12.12
C THR A 4 -9.28 21.14 11.18
N PRO A 5 -8.18 21.15 10.39
CA PRO A 5 -7.86 20.04 9.52
C PRO A 5 -7.80 18.79 10.41
N ALA A 6 -8.59 17.78 10.05
CA ALA A 6 -8.53 16.49 10.74
C ALA A 6 -7.06 16.07 10.77
N LYS A 7 -6.51 15.83 11.96
CA LYS A 7 -5.18 15.23 12.10
C LYS A 7 -5.23 13.91 11.31
N THR A 8 -4.60 13.89 10.15
CA THR A 8 -4.51 12.67 9.34
C THR A 8 -3.66 11.65 10.10
N LEU A 9 -3.90 10.35 9.88
CA LEU A 9 -3.32 9.23 10.62
C LEU A 9 -1.77 9.28 10.72
N HIS A 10 -1.09 10.03 9.84
CA HIS A 10 0.38 10.10 9.75
C HIS A 10 0.97 11.51 9.77
N THR A 11 0.19 12.56 10.09
CA THR A 11 0.68 13.96 10.01
C THR A 11 1.98 14.17 10.81
N GLN A 12 2.08 13.56 12.00
CA GLN A 12 3.25 13.72 12.87
C GLN A 12 4.50 13.09 12.27
N LEU A 13 4.43 11.82 11.84
CA LEU A 13 5.56 11.13 11.21
C LEU A 13 6.04 11.89 9.98
N ILE A 14 5.12 12.30 9.10
CA ILE A 14 5.48 13.06 7.90
C ILE A 14 6.21 14.36 8.29
N ARG A 15 5.67 15.12 9.24
CA ARG A 15 6.30 16.36 9.72
C ARG A 15 7.72 16.12 10.27
N GLU A 16 7.94 15.05 11.01
CA GLU A 16 9.24 14.71 11.59
C GLU A 16 10.26 14.24 10.53
N ARG A 17 9.77 13.66 9.43
CA ARG A 17 10.61 13.17 8.32
C ARG A 17 10.91 14.23 7.25
N LEU A 18 10.04 15.22 7.10
CA LEU A 18 10.24 16.30 6.13
C LEU A 18 11.51 17.11 6.47
N PRO A 19 12.39 17.36 5.48
CA PRO A 19 13.64 18.05 5.73
C PRO A 19 13.44 19.53 6.09
N GLY A 20 14.32 20.04 6.95
CA GLY A 20 14.21 21.40 7.51
C GLY A 20 14.28 22.53 6.47
N TRP A 21 14.94 22.30 5.33
CA TRP A 21 15.06 23.30 4.25
C TRP A 21 13.71 23.67 3.63
N LEU A 22 12.69 22.80 3.73
CA LEU A 22 11.36 23.07 3.21
C LEU A 22 10.75 24.35 3.80
N LYS A 23 11.12 24.72 5.05
CA LYS A 23 10.60 25.92 5.74
C LYS A 23 10.76 27.21 4.94
N HIS A 24 11.73 27.23 4.02
CA HIS A 24 12.02 28.38 3.16
C HIS A 24 11.60 28.14 1.70
N THR A 25 10.97 27.01 1.40
CA THR A 25 10.39 26.68 0.10
C THR A 25 9.00 27.29 -0.04
N THR A 26 8.65 27.77 -1.24
CA THR A 26 7.29 28.26 -1.56
C THR A 26 6.41 27.12 -2.07
N ALA A 27 5.09 27.29 -1.98
CA ALA A 27 4.14 26.33 -2.56
C ALA A 27 4.39 26.08 -4.06
N ALA A 28 4.77 27.12 -4.83
CA ALA A 28 5.08 27.01 -6.25
C ALA A 28 6.33 26.16 -6.53
N ASN A 29 7.38 26.28 -5.69
CA ASN A 29 8.57 25.44 -5.82
C ASN A 29 8.26 23.97 -5.56
N PHE A 30 7.35 23.69 -4.61
CA PHE A 30 6.88 22.33 -4.37
C PHE A 30 6.06 21.79 -5.55
N ASP A 31 5.26 22.64 -6.19
CA ASP A 31 4.53 22.28 -7.41
C ASP A 31 5.48 21.89 -8.55
N ASP A 32 6.62 22.57 -8.69
CA ASP A 32 7.64 22.19 -9.67
C ASP A 32 8.21 20.78 -9.37
N LEU A 33 8.52 20.47 -8.10
CA LEU A 33 8.98 19.13 -7.70
C LEU A 33 7.95 18.05 -8.04
N GLN A 34 6.68 18.31 -7.71
CA GLN A 34 5.59 17.39 -8.01
C GLN A 34 5.42 17.19 -9.52
N GLN A 35 5.45 18.27 -10.31
CA GLN A 35 5.34 18.21 -11.76
C GLN A 35 6.45 17.37 -12.40
N GLN A 36 7.69 17.49 -11.92
CA GLN A 36 8.82 16.74 -12.48
C GLN A 36 8.77 15.25 -12.14
N LEU A 37 8.24 14.88 -10.96
CA LEU A 37 7.91 13.47 -10.69
C LEU A 37 6.81 12.96 -11.60
N ALA A 38 5.76 13.75 -11.82
CA ALA A 38 4.61 13.35 -12.63
C ALA A 38 5.00 13.07 -14.11
N LEU A 39 6.06 13.68 -14.65
CA LEU A 39 6.54 13.36 -16.01
C LEU A 39 6.90 11.87 -16.18
N ALA A 40 7.48 11.27 -15.15
CA ALA A 40 7.92 9.88 -15.15
C ALA A 40 6.77 8.88 -14.92
N HIS A 41 5.54 9.35 -14.70
CA HIS A 41 4.39 8.54 -14.30
C HIS A 41 3.15 8.85 -15.18
N ASN A 42 2.25 7.88 -15.31
CA ASN A 42 0.97 7.98 -16.01
C ASN A 42 -0.18 7.41 -15.18
N ASN A 43 -1.10 8.25 -14.73
CA ASN A 43 -2.28 7.74 -14.04
C ASN A 43 -3.24 7.15 -15.07
N ALA A 44 -3.41 5.82 -15.09
CA ALA A 44 -4.31 5.14 -16.02
C ALA A 44 -5.76 5.68 -15.96
N ASP A 45 -6.21 6.09 -14.76
CA ASP A 45 -7.54 6.68 -14.55
C ASP A 45 -7.65 8.15 -15.00
N THR A 46 -6.53 8.82 -15.27
CA THR A 46 -6.48 10.20 -15.78
C THR A 46 -5.57 10.32 -17.00
N GLU A 47 -5.43 9.24 -17.77
CA GLU A 47 -4.63 9.27 -18.99
C GLU A 47 -5.28 10.26 -19.97
N PRO A 48 -4.53 11.23 -20.52
CA PRO A 48 -5.12 12.22 -21.41
C PRO A 48 -5.76 11.57 -22.63
N ASP A 49 -6.91 12.10 -23.06
CA ASP A 49 -7.65 11.57 -24.23
C ASP A 49 -6.78 11.43 -25.47
N TRP A 50 -5.84 12.35 -25.70
CA TRP A 50 -4.93 12.29 -26.86
C TRP A 50 -3.99 11.08 -26.81
N LEU A 51 -3.56 10.63 -25.63
CA LEU A 51 -2.68 9.48 -25.45
C LEU A 51 -3.50 8.19 -25.48
N ALA A 52 -4.63 8.16 -24.76
CA ALA A 52 -5.56 7.04 -24.73
C ALA A 52 -6.07 6.66 -26.14
N ASN A 53 -6.29 7.66 -27.00
CA ASN A 53 -6.72 7.48 -28.39
C ASN A 53 -5.57 7.34 -29.40
N SER A 54 -4.30 7.34 -28.96
CA SER A 54 -3.15 7.16 -29.86
C SER A 54 -2.94 5.68 -30.23
N LEU A 55 -2.14 5.45 -31.29
CA LEU A 55 -1.80 4.09 -31.74
C LEU A 55 -1.17 3.28 -30.59
N PRO A 56 -1.44 1.95 -30.48
CA PRO A 56 -0.88 1.11 -29.43
C PRO A 56 0.65 1.22 -29.32
N GLU A 57 1.35 1.23 -30.45
CA GLU A 57 2.82 1.40 -30.50
C GLU A 57 3.28 2.73 -29.91
N SER A 58 2.54 3.82 -30.15
CA SER A 58 2.86 5.13 -29.57
C SER A 58 2.66 5.15 -28.05
N ARG A 59 1.62 4.47 -27.54
CA ARG A 59 1.40 4.33 -26.09
C ARG A 59 2.50 3.52 -25.44
N GLU A 60 2.88 2.38 -26.04
CA GLU A 60 3.98 1.54 -25.55
C GLU A 60 5.31 2.30 -25.55
N ALA A 61 5.61 3.07 -26.61
CA ALA A 61 6.81 3.89 -26.68
C ALA A 61 6.86 4.97 -25.58
N VAL A 62 5.75 5.65 -25.30
CA VAL A 62 5.66 6.64 -24.21
C VAL A 62 5.83 5.97 -22.84
N GLN A 63 5.19 4.81 -22.61
CA GLN A 63 5.32 4.05 -21.37
C GLN A 63 6.76 3.57 -21.14
N ALA A 64 7.41 3.04 -22.18
CA ALA A 64 8.80 2.62 -22.13
C ALA A 64 9.75 3.80 -21.83
N ALA A 65 9.54 4.95 -22.47
CA ALA A 65 10.34 6.15 -22.24
C ALA A 65 10.16 6.71 -20.82
N ARG A 66 8.94 6.71 -20.28
CA ARG A 66 8.64 7.07 -18.89
C ARG A 66 9.37 6.16 -17.91
N SER A 67 9.29 4.84 -18.12
CA SER A 67 10.00 3.87 -17.26
C SER A 67 11.50 4.11 -17.26
N ARG A 68 12.11 4.29 -18.44
CA ARG A 68 13.55 4.58 -18.54
C ARG A 68 13.94 5.86 -17.79
N TYR A 69 13.19 6.95 -18.00
CA TYR A 69 13.44 8.23 -17.32
C TYR A 69 13.27 8.11 -15.79
N ARG A 70 12.28 7.34 -15.34
CA ARG A 70 12.08 7.04 -13.92
C ARG A 70 13.28 6.30 -13.33
N ASP A 71 13.77 5.29 -14.02
CA ASP A 71 14.87 4.45 -13.55
C ASP A 71 16.19 5.24 -13.53
N SER A 72 16.50 6.01 -14.58
CA SER A 72 17.71 6.84 -14.60
C SER A 72 17.69 7.95 -13.54
N ASN A 73 16.54 8.58 -13.28
CA ASN A 73 16.42 9.53 -12.16
C ASN A 73 16.59 8.86 -10.79
N ARG A 74 16.07 7.65 -10.58
CA ARG A 74 16.27 6.90 -9.32
C ARG A 74 17.74 6.55 -9.10
N ILE A 75 18.41 6.07 -10.15
CA ILE A 75 19.86 5.78 -10.12
C ILE A 75 20.62 7.06 -9.77
N LEU A 76 20.36 8.16 -10.49
CA LEU A 76 21.02 9.43 -10.24
C LEU A 76 20.73 9.97 -8.82
N ALA A 77 19.50 9.82 -8.31
CA ALA A 77 19.14 10.23 -6.96
C ALA A 77 19.91 9.45 -5.87
N ARG A 78 20.18 8.16 -6.10
CA ARG A 78 21.03 7.34 -5.23
C ARG A 78 22.49 7.78 -5.32
N THR A 79 23.00 7.99 -6.54
CA THR A 79 24.37 8.47 -6.78
C THR A 79 24.61 9.85 -6.14
N LEU A 80 23.62 10.74 -6.18
CA LEU A 80 23.65 12.08 -5.58
C LEU A 80 23.17 12.13 -4.14
N LYS A 81 22.97 11.00 -3.44
CA LYS A 81 22.64 10.99 -2.01
C LYS A 81 23.62 11.80 -1.12
N PRO A 82 24.94 11.86 -1.41
CA PRO A 82 25.86 12.71 -0.65
C PRO A 82 25.66 14.23 -0.86
N LEU A 83 24.98 14.65 -1.94
CA LEU A 83 24.79 16.06 -2.26
C LEU A 83 23.82 16.72 -1.28
N LYS A 84 24.35 17.52 -0.36
CA LYS A 84 23.55 18.34 0.56
C LYS A 84 23.08 19.65 -0.07
N GLY A 85 21.84 20.01 0.26
CA GLY A 85 21.28 21.37 0.16
C GLY A 85 22.17 22.46 0.75
N VAL A 86 22.14 23.70 0.24
CA VAL A 86 22.83 24.85 0.85
C VAL A 86 22.44 24.97 2.32
N LEU A 87 21.13 24.95 2.61
CA LEU A 87 20.64 25.02 4.00
C LEU A 87 21.00 23.77 4.82
N ALA A 88 20.84 22.57 4.25
CA ALA A 88 21.17 21.32 4.91
C ALA A 88 22.69 21.17 5.21
N PHE A 89 23.53 21.89 4.46
CA PHE A 89 24.98 21.96 4.66
C PHE A 89 25.37 23.08 5.65
N ALA A 90 24.91 24.30 5.40
CA ALA A 90 25.38 25.49 6.10
C ALA A 90 24.81 25.64 7.52
N GLU A 91 23.53 25.29 7.72
CA GLU A 91 22.85 25.46 9.00
C GLU A 91 23.53 24.69 10.16
N PRO A 92 23.81 23.37 10.05
CA PRO A 92 24.46 22.65 11.15
C PRO A 92 25.90 23.14 11.42
N LEU A 93 26.63 23.55 10.37
CA LEU A 93 27.99 24.08 10.51
C LEU A 93 27.99 25.42 11.26
N LEU A 94 27.08 26.32 10.88
CA LEU A 94 26.94 27.62 11.54
C LEU A 94 26.46 27.49 12.99
N GLN A 95 25.49 26.61 13.24
CA GLN A 95 24.98 26.35 14.60
C GLN A 95 26.11 25.84 15.50
N ALA A 96 26.89 24.85 15.05
CA ALA A 96 27.98 24.29 15.83
C ALA A 96 29.05 25.34 16.21
N HIS A 97 29.39 26.26 15.30
CA HIS A 97 30.36 27.32 15.59
C HIS A 97 29.80 28.39 16.53
N LEU A 98 28.51 28.74 16.40
CA LEU A 98 27.87 29.67 17.33
C LEU A 98 27.74 29.07 18.73
N ASP A 99 27.40 27.79 18.86
CA ASP A 99 27.30 27.10 20.15
C ASP A 99 28.66 27.01 20.85
N GLN A 100 29.77 26.94 20.10
CA GLN A 100 31.12 27.01 20.66
C GLN A 100 31.52 28.43 21.07
N ALA A 101 31.13 29.43 20.28
CA ALA A 101 31.46 30.83 20.53
C ALA A 101 30.59 31.47 21.63
N LEU A 102 29.40 30.92 21.91
CA LEU A 102 28.41 31.47 22.83
C LEU A 102 28.02 30.47 23.92
N SER A 103 28.00 30.95 25.17
CA SER A 103 27.46 30.18 26.29
C SER A 103 25.93 30.14 26.36
N GLN A 104 25.23 30.67 25.33
CA GLN A 104 23.78 30.75 25.27
C GLN A 104 23.29 30.19 23.93
N ALA A 105 22.27 29.33 23.97
CA ALA A 105 21.65 28.78 22.77
C ALA A 105 20.99 29.88 21.93
N VAL A 106 21.37 29.94 20.65
CA VAL A 106 20.84 30.90 19.67
C VAL A 106 20.16 30.13 18.55
N ASP A 107 18.91 30.50 18.23
CA ASP A 107 18.19 29.96 17.07
C ASP A 107 18.52 30.81 15.84
N LEU A 108 19.08 30.17 14.80
CA LEU A 108 19.53 30.80 13.56
C LEU A 108 18.42 31.47 12.73
N HIS A 109 17.19 30.99 12.84
CA HIS A 109 16.05 31.47 12.06
C HIS A 109 15.29 32.58 12.78
N SER A 110 15.23 32.49 14.11
CA SER A 110 14.49 33.43 14.95
C SER A 110 15.38 34.46 15.66
N SER A 111 16.70 34.38 15.52
CA SER A 111 17.62 35.44 15.95
C SER A 111 18.03 36.30 14.77
N TYR A 112 18.13 37.61 15.00
CA TYR A 112 18.30 38.58 13.93
C TYR A 112 19.50 39.49 14.14
N LEU A 113 20.25 39.70 13.07
CA LEU A 113 21.16 40.83 12.92
C LEU A 113 20.34 42.05 12.49
N VAL A 114 20.36 43.09 13.32
CA VAL A 114 19.73 44.39 13.02
C VAL A 114 20.85 45.39 12.76
N VAL A 115 20.97 45.81 11.50
CA VAL A 115 21.93 46.82 11.06
C VAL A 115 21.21 48.14 10.88
N TYR A 116 21.74 49.19 11.50
CA TYR A 116 21.25 50.56 11.33
C TYR A 116 22.17 51.33 10.40
N ASP A 117 21.55 52.01 9.43
CA ASP A 117 22.24 52.84 8.44
C ASP A 117 21.71 54.29 8.52
N ASN A 118 22.58 55.26 8.24
CA ASN A 118 22.18 56.65 8.07
C ASN A 118 21.64 56.82 6.65
N ASP A 119 20.42 57.37 6.49
CA ASP A 119 19.89 57.67 5.15
C ASP A 119 20.65 58.87 4.55
N PRO A 120 21.44 58.69 3.48
CA PRO A 120 22.21 59.77 2.89
C PRO A 120 21.33 60.86 2.24
N ALA A 121 20.05 60.57 1.94
CA ALA A 121 19.15 61.53 1.30
C ALA A 121 18.64 62.64 2.25
N TYR A 122 18.79 62.48 3.57
CA TYR A 122 18.17 63.37 4.57
C TYR A 122 19.16 64.05 5.52
N TRP A 123 20.45 64.05 5.21
CA TRP A 123 21.51 64.56 6.09
C TRP A 123 21.33 66.03 6.53
N ALA A 124 20.58 66.84 5.76
CA ALA A 124 20.48 68.28 5.96
C ALA A 124 19.24 68.76 6.77
N LEU A 125 18.20 67.93 7.00
CA LEU A 125 16.94 68.42 7.61
C LEU A 125 16.40 67.58 8.78
N ALA A 126 16.78 66.30 8.89
CA ALA A 126 16.68 65.46 10.08
C ALA A 126 17.28 64.08 9.74
N PRO A 127 18.20 63.50 10.53
CA PRO A 127 18.73 62.17 10.24
C PRO A 127 17.61 61.14 10.35
N ARG A 128 17.07 60.71 9.20
CA ARG A 128 16.22 59.51 9.13
C ARG A 128 17.15 58.30 9.19
N MET A 129 16.96 57.48 10.21
CA MET A 129 17.66 56.21 10.34
C MET A 129 16.83 55.13 9.68
N SER A 130 17.44 54.34 8.80
CA SER A 130 16.85 53.10 8.32
C SER A 130 17.46 51.92 9.08
N SER A 131 16.70 50.83 9.19
CA SER A 131 17.20 49.60 9.79
C SER A 131 16.89 48.42 8.88
N ARG A 132 17.89 47.57 8.67
CA ARG A 132 17.75 46.31 7.95
C ARG A 132 17.81 45.17 8.96
N LYS A 133 16.88 44.23 8.84
CA LYS A 133 16.74 43.09 9.75
C LYS A 133 16.84 41.79 8.94
N GLN A 134 17.80 40.94 9.31
CA GLN A 134 18.02 39.64 8.67
C GLN A 134 18.19 38.58 9.74
N SER A 135 17.77 37.34 9.48
CA SER A 135 18.12 36.24 10.38
C SER A 135 19.65 36.00 10.37
N LEU A 136 20.18 35.40 11.42
CA LEU A 136 21.61 35.08 11.47
C LEU A 136 22.01 34.13 10.35
N LEU A 137 21.17 33.15 10.01
CA LEU A 137 21.43 32.25 8.87
C LEU A 137 21.51 33.02 7.55
N GLN A 138 20.54 33.91 7.29
CA GLN A 138 20.51 34.70 6.07
C GLN A 138 21.76 35.59 5.95
N ALA A 139 22.13 36.25 7.05
CA ALA A 139 23.30 37.12 7.08
C ALA A 139 24.60 36.32 6.87
N ALA A 140 24.73 35.13 7.47
CA ALA A 140 25.89 34.27 7.31
C ALA A 140 26.05 33.73 5.88
N LEU A 141 24.96 33.31 5.22
CA LEU A 141 25.01 32.85 3.82
C LEU A 141 25.48 33.94 2.86
N GLN A 142 25.12 35.19 3.10
CA GLN A 142 25.56 36.31 2.28
C GLN A 142 27.00 36.77 2.55
N ASN A 143 27.59 36.27 3.63
CA ASN A 143 28.91 36.63 4.13
C ASN A 143 29.07 38.17 4.29
N PHE A 144 30.29 38.64 4.56
CA PHE A 144 30.58 40.04 4.85
C PHE A 144 31.94 40.46 4.27
N GLY A 145 32.01 41.68 3.74
CA GLY A 145 33.27 42.24 3.25
C GLY A 145 34.27 42.55 4.37
N ASP A 146 35.51 42.87 3.98
CA ASP A 146 36.62 43.15 4.93
C ASP A 146 36.44 44.48 5.68
N SER A 147 35.62 45.40 5.15
CA SER A 147 35.47 46.78 5.62
C SER A 147 34.12 47.08 6.25
N VAL A 148 33.45 46.10 6.85
CA VAL A 148 32.13 46.32 7.48
C VAL A 148 32.25 47.15 8.75
N ALA A 149 31.58 48.31 8.76
CA ALA A 149 31.44 49.16 9.92
C ALA A 149 29.99 49.18 10.41
N PHE A 150 29.79 49.06 11.72
CA PHE A 150 28.47 49.12 12.34
C PHE A 150 28.30 50.42 13.11
N ILE A 151 27.16 51.10 12.93
CA ILE A 151 26.76 52.17 13.85
C ILE A 151 26.49 51.53 15.22
N GLY A 152 26.91 52.17 16.32
CA GLY A 152 26.86 51.61 17.68
C GLY A 152 25.48 51.17 18.21
N ARG A 153 24.40 51.41 17.45
CA ARG A 153 23.04 50.91 17.73
C ARG A 153 22.72 49.56 17.07
N SER A 154 23.57 49.08 16.15
CA SER A 154 23.44 47.78 15.50
C SER A 154 23.68 46.65 16.50
N THR A 155 22.85 45.62 16.47
CA THR A 155 22.85 44.58 17.50
C THR A 155 22.34 43.25 16.96
N ILE A 156 22.69 42.16 17.63
CA ILE A 156 22.06 40.86 17.45
C ILE A 156 20.97 40.70 18.51
N THR A 157 19.84 40.13 18.09
CA THR A 157 18.62 40.02 18.89
C THR A 157 18.09 38.58 18.91
N LEU A 158 17.57 38.14 20.06
CA LEU A 158 16.87 36.87 20.20
C LEU A 158 15.35 37.08 20.03
N ALA A 159 14.66 36.22 19.29
CA ALA A 159 13.20 36.26 19.24
C ALA A 159 12.56 35.88 20.59
N ASN A 160 11.38 36.48 20.84
CA ASN A 160 10.40 36.08 21.85
C ASN A 160 10.74 36.28 23.35
N ARG A 161 11.19 37.47 23.75
CA ARG A 161 10.87 38.01 25.09
C ARG A 161 10.43 39.45 24.99
N SER A 162 9.12 39.66 24.85
CA SER A 162 8.52 40.98 25.01
C SER A 162 8.61 41.38 26.48
N THR A 163 9.59 42.18 26.87
CA THR A 163 9.43 43.00 28.08
C THR A 163 8.62 44.21 27.67
N GLY A 164 7.35 44.27 28.08
CA GLY A 164 6.48 45.41 27.81
C GLY A 164 7.11 46.68 28.38
N ILE A 165 7.45 47.63 27.50
CA ILE A 165 7.74 49.01 27.88
C ILE A 165 7.07 49.92 26.84
N THR A 166 6.32 50.87 27.36
CA THR A 166 5.60 51.93 26.66
C THR A 166 6.52 52.99 26.06
N ALA A 167 6.13 53.42 24.85
CA ALA A 167 6.19 54.76 24.28
C ALA A 167 7.55 55.45 24.00
N THR A 168 7.64 56.00 22.77
CA THR A 168 8.48 57.12 22.28
C THR A 168 9.86 56.90 21.65
N GLU A 169 10.33 55.67 21.43
CA GLU A 169 11.34 55.38 20.39
C GLU A 169 10.95 54.12 19.60
N PRO A 170 11.36 53.95 18.33
CA PRO A 170 11.21 52.70 17.60
C PRO A 170 12.24 51.68 18.15
N THR A 171 12.17 51.37 19.44
CA THR A 171 12.91 50.27 20.07
C THR A 171 12.05 49.03 19.98
N HIS A 172 12.32 48.19 18.97
CA HIS A 172 11.79 46.83 18.96
C HIS A 172 12.17 46.13 20.29
N PRO A 173 11.22 45.57 21.06
CA PRO A 173 11.51 44.90 22.32
C PRO A 173 12.21 43.58 22.00
N HIS A 174 13.53 43.62 22.02
CA HIS A 174 14.40 42.51 21.68
C HIS A 174 15.42 42.33 22.80
N THR A 175 15.54 41.11 23.33
CA THR A 175 16.64 40.77 24.24
C THR A 175 17.92 40.72 23.41
N ARG A 176 18.91 41.56 23.79
CA ARG A 176 20.23 41.58 23.14
C ARG A 176 21.02 40.34 23.56
N THR A 177 21.79 39.79 22.63
CA THR A 177 22.77 38.74 22.94
C THR A 177 24.07 39.37 23.47
N GLY A 178 24.92 38.56 24.08
CA GLY A 178 26.32 38.93 24.36
C GLY A 178 27.20 39.00 23.09
N LEU A 179 26.70 38.50 21.95
CA LEU A 179 27.42 38.48 20.67
C LEU A 179 27.35 39.84 19.99
N GLN A 180 28.50 40.50 19.83
CA GLN A 180 28.59 41.74 19.06
C GLN A 180 28.54 41.47 17.56
N PRO A 181 27.89 42.34 16.75
CA PRO A 181 27.87 42.21 15.28
C PRO A 181 29.25 42.01 14.66
N ALA A 182 30.27 42.74 15.13
CA ALA A 182 31.65 42.59 14.64
C ALA A 182 32.25 41.19 14.91
N ALA A 183 31.93 40.59 16.06
CA ALA A 183 32.38 39.23 16.39
C ALA A 183 31.65 38.19 15.52
N PHE A 184 30.37 38.41 15.23
CA PHE A 184 29.62 37.57 14.30
C PHE A 184 30.16 37.65 12.87
N VAL A 185 30.47 38.84 12.38
CA VAL A 185 31.12 39.03 11.06
C VAL A 185 32.43 38.25 10.98
N LYS A 186 33.29 38.39 12.00
CA LYS A 186 34.56 37.65 12.08
C LYS A 186 34.33 36.14 12.01
N LEU A 187 33.36 35.62 12.78
CA LEU A 187 32.99 34.20 12.76
C LEU A 187 32.53 33.75 11.37
N CYS A 188 31.64 34.50 10.70
CA CYS A 188 31.17 34.14 9.37
C CYS A 188 32.31 34.07 8.34
N ARG A 189 33.26 35.01 8.42
CA ARG A 189 34.41 35.07 7.53
C ARG A 189 35.41 33.94 7.77
N GLU A 190 35.67 33.62 9.04
CA GLU A 190 36.54 32.49 9.44
C GLU A 190 35.91 31.14 9.07
N LEU A 191 34.59 31.01 9.21
CA LEU A 191 33.87 29.81 8.81
C LEU A 191 33.87 29.63 7.29
N ASP A 192 33.76 30.71 6.51
CA ASP A 192 33.72 30.68 5.05
C ASP A 192 32.75 29.61 4.48
N LEU A 193 31.47 29.75 4.84
CA LEU A 193 30.42 28.81 4.40
C LEU A 193 30.39 28.65 2.86
N GLY A 194 30.64 29.74 2.11
CA GLY A 194 30.70 29.69 0.65
C GLY A 194 31.89 28.90 0.13
N GLY A 195 33.10 29.13 0.67
CA GLY A 195 34.28 28.35 0.31
C GLY A 195 34.14 26.86 0.65
N GLN A 196 33.60 26.55 1.83
CA GLN A 196 33.33 25.17 2.25
C GLN A 196 32.27 24.50 1.36
N TYR A 197 31.19 25.22 1.00
CA TYR A 197 30.16 24.67 0.13
C TYR A 197 30.64 24.44 -1.31
N GLN A 198 31.50 25.32 -1.84
CA GLN A 198 32.18 25.09 -3.11
C GLN A 198 33.09 23.85 -3.06
N GLN A 199 33.76 23.60 -1.95
CA GLN A 199 34.52 22.37 -1.77
C GLN A 199 33.61 21.14 -1.74
N HIS A 200 32.50 21.20 -1.02
CA HIS A 200 31.49 20.13 -1.02
C HIS A 200 30.98 19.79 -2.43
N LEU A 201 30.72 20.80 -3.28
CA LEU A 201 30.35 20.56 -4.68
C LEU A 201 31.48 19.87 -5.47
N ARG A 202 32.75 20.23 -5.25
CA ARG A 202 33.88 19.54 -5.86
C ARG A 202 33.99 18.09 -5.38
N ASP A 203 33.81 17.86 -4.09
CA ASP A 203 33.91 16.53 -3.49
C ASP A 203 32.85 15.57 -4.06
N VAL A 204 31.64 16.06 -4.30
CA VAL A 204 30.55 15.26 -4.89
C VAL A 204 30.77 15.01 -6.38
N PHE A 205 31.05 16.05 -7.17
CA PHE A 205 31.01 15.99 -8.64
C PHE A 205 32.36 15.74 -9.32
N GLU A 206 33.48 16.00 -8.66
CA GLU A 206 34.80 16.05 -9.30
C GLU A 206 35.85 15.12 -8.69
N THR A 207 35.55 14.47 -7.56
CA THR A 207 36.45 13.47 -6.95
C THR A 207 36.59 12.24 -7.86
N PRO A 208 37.79 11.69 -8.09
CA PRO A 208 37.98 10.53 -8.96
C PRO A 208 37.10 9.32 -8.64
N ALA A 209 36.75 9.12 -7.36
CA ALA A 209 35.90 8.01 -6.92
C ALA A 209 34.42 8.11 -7.34
N SER A 210 33.90 9.32 -7.57
CA SER A 210 32.47 9.57 -7.87
C SER A 210 32.22 10.26 -9.22
N LYS A 211 33.21 11.00 -9.72
CA LYS A 211 33.11 11.87 -10.90
C LYS A 211 32.52 11.16 -12.13
N ASP A 212 33.07 10.00 -12.48
CA ASP A 212 32.68 9.30 -13.70
C ASP A 212 31.25 8.75 -13.59
N GLN A 213 30.89 8.20 -12.43
CA GLN A 213 29.54 7.68 -12.17
C GLN A 213 28.49 8.80 -12.15
N VAL A 214 28.75 9.89 -11.42
CA VAL A 214 27.85 11.05 -11.36
C VAL A 214 27.65 11.64 -12.75
N ARG A 215 28.73 11.77 -13.53
CA ARG A 215 28.67 12.27 -14.91
C ARG A 215 27.82 11.35 -15.78
N LEU A 216 28.07 10.04 -15.75
CA LEU A 216 27.34 9.06 -16.55
C LEU A 216 25.84 9.04 -16.20
N ASP A 217 25.50 8.96 -14.91
CA ASP A 217 24.10 8.92 -14.46
C ASP A 217 23.35 10.21 -14.82
N SER A 218 24.03 11.37 -14.72
CA SER A 218 23.45 12.66 -15.11
C SER A 218 23.21 12.75 -16.62
N MET A 219 24.15 12.26 -17.43
CA MET A 219 24.00 12.17 -18.88
C MET A 219 22.84 11.25 -19.27
N ASN A 220 22.73 10.09 -18.63
CA ASN A 220 21.65 9.13 -18.88
C ASN A 220 20.27 9.71 -18.52
N ALA A 221 20.15 10.38 -17.37
CA ALA A 221 18.89 11.01 -16.97
C ALA A 221 18.45 12.12 -17.95
N ASN A 222 19.37 12.96 -18.44
CA ASN A 222 19.06 13.97 -19.47
C ASN A 222 18.73 13.33 -20.82
N ARG A 223 19.41 12.24 -21.20
CA ARG A 223 19.11 11.47 -22.43
C ARG A 223 17.71 10.88 -22.39
N ASP A 224 17.34 10.25 -21.28
CA ASP A 224 16.01 9.65 -21.14
C ASP A 224 14.90 10.70 -21.02
N LEU A 225 15.20 11.87 -20.46
CA LEU A 225 14.26 13.00 -20.50
C LEU A 225 14.01 13.48 -21.94
N LEU A 226 15.05 13.58 -22.78
CA LEU A 226 14.88 13.92 -24.20
C LEU A 226 14.12 12.80 -24.93
N ARG A 227 14.43 11.52 -24.66
CA ARG A 227 13.70 10.37 -25.22
C ARG A 227 12.22 10.42 -24.88
N LEU A 228 11.87 10.75 -23.64
CA LEU A 228 10.48 10.96 -23.23
C LEU A 228 9.83 12.12 -23.99
N ALA A 229 10.52 13.24 -24.14
CA ALA A 229 10.01 14.38 -24.90
C ALA A 229 9.74 14.03 -26.38
N VAL A 230 10.62 13.25 -27.01
CA VAL A 230 10.46 12.75 -28.38
C VAL A 230 9.26 11.82 -28.48
N ALA A 231 9.12 10.84 -27.59
CA ALA A 231 7.99 9.91 -27.59
C ALA A 231 6.65 10.65 -27.44
N LEU A 232 6.57 11.61 -26.50
CA LEU A 232 5.38 12.44 -26.30
C LEU A 232 5.08 13.33 -27.50
N ALA A 233 6.10 13.94 -28.10
CA ALA A 233 5.94 14.80 -29.27
C ALA A 233 5.47 14.01 -30.50
N ARG A 234 5.96 12.78 -30.72
CA ARG A 234 5.48 11.88 -31.79
C ARG A 234 4.02 11.47 -31.56
N ALA A 235 3.69 11.05 -30.34
CA ALA A 235 2.32 10.66 -29.99
C ALA A 235 1.32 11.82 -30.17
N ARG A 236 1.74 13.05 -29.91
CA ARG A 236 0.96 14.29 -30.12
C ARG A 236 1.09 14.89 -31.53
N GLN A 237 1.86 14.27 -32.43
CA GLN A 237 2.15 14.77 -33.78
C GLN A 237 2.74 16.21 -33.80
N ARG A 238 3.57 16.54 -32.81
CA ARG A 238 4.28 17.83 -32.72
C ARG A 238 5.62 17.86 -33.46
N ILE A 239 6.09 16.69 -33.88
CA ILE A 239 7.25 16.53 -34.74
C ILE A 239 6.91 15.57 -35.88
N SER A 240 7.58 15.76 -37.01
CA SER A 240 7.47 14.96 -38.22
C SER A 240 8.20 13.62 -38.07
N ILE A 241 7.88 12.66 -38.95
CA ILE A 241 8.55 11.35 -38.98
C ILE A 241 10.07 11.49 -39.21
N PRO A 242 10.56 12.33 -40.14
CA PRO A 242 12.01 12.54 -40.31
C PRO A 242 12.70 13.07 -39.05
N ALA A 243 12.09 14.05 -38.38
CA ALA A 243 12.63 14.58 -37.13
C ALA A 243 12.65 13.51 -36.03
N GLY A 244 11.56 12.73 -35.90
CA GLY A 244 11.49 11.60 -34.96
C GLY A 244 12.60 10.57 -35.20
N ASN A 245 12.80 10.13 -36.45
CA ASN A 245 13.82 9.14 -36.79
C ASN A 245 15.25 9.64 -36.52
N ALA A 246 15.50 10.94 -36.77
CA ALA A 246 16.79 11.55 -36.49
C ALA A 246 17.07 11.58 -34.97
N PHE A 247 16.06 11.88 -34.14
CA PHE A 247 16.20 11.81 -32.68
C PHE A 247 16.40 10.38 -32.17
N GLU A 248 15.69 9.38 -32.69
CA GLU A 248 15.94 7.98 -32.28
C GLU A 248 17.38 7.58 -32.60
N SER A 249 17.89 7.97 -33.77
CA SER A 249 19.29 7.71 -34.15
C SER A 249 20.29 8.40 -33.20
N LEU A 250 20.00 9.62 -32.76
CA LEU A 250 20.80 10.34 -31.76
C LEU A 250 20.75 9.68 -30.37
N LEU A 251 19.59 9.16 -29.98
CA LEU A 251 19.34 8.61 -28.64
C LEU A 251 19.81 7.16 -28.47
N ASP A 252 19.86 6.39 -29.56
CA ASP A 252 20.28 4.99 -29.58
C ASP A 252 21.80 4.82 -29.81
N ASP A 253 22.50 5.86 -30.25
CA ASP A 253 23.95 5.86 -30.32
C ASP A 253 24.60 5.87 -28.93
N ALA A 254 25.01 4.68 -28.48
CA ALA A 254 25.68 4.48 -27.21
C ALA A 254 27.08 5.14 -27.13
N HIS A 255 27.67 5.54 -28.26
CA HIS A 255 29.03 6.08 -28.34
C HIS A 255 29.07 7.60 -28.53
N GLY A 256 27.92 8.26 -28.59
CA GLY A 256 27.82 9.72 -28.53
C GLY A 256 28.44 10.42 -29.73
N ALA A 257 28.06 10.04 -30.95
CA ALA A 257 28.45 10.80 -32.12
C ALA A 257 27.98 12.25 -32.01
N ALA A 258 28.79 13.18 -32.52
CA ALA A 258 28.43 14.58 -32.62
C ALA A 258 27.11 14.72 -33.38
N THR A 259 26.21 15.59 -32.89
CA THR A 259 24.82 15.68 -33.37
C THR A 259 24.71 15.72 -34.91
N GLY A 260 25.65 16.39 -35.60
CA GLY A 260 25.71 16.48 -37.06
C GLY A 260 25.78 15.15 -37.84
N SER A 261 26.20 14.03 -37.22
CA SER A 261 26.24 12.71 -37.89
C SER A 261 24.85 12.12 -38.18
N THR A 262 23.82 12.58 -37.45
CA THR A 262 22.43 12.12 -37.58
C THR A 262 21.55 13.08 -38.41
N GLY A 263 22.15 14.13 -38.96
CA GLY A 263 21.43 15.20 -39.68
C GLY A 263 20.75 16.22 -38.76
N LEU A 264 20.93 16.12 -37.43
CA LEU A 264 20.47 17.10 -36.43
C LEU A 264 21.67 17.88 -35.90
N GLN A 265 21.73 19.20 -36.05
CA GLN A 265 22.74 19.99 -35.35
C GLN A 265 22.11 20.63 -34.10
N ALA A 266 22.65 20.31 -32.91
CA ALA A 266 22.22 20.93 -31.66
C ALA A 266 22.85 22.32 -31.49
N ASN A 267 22.08 23.25 -30.91
CA ASN A 267 22.50 24.61 -30.67
C ASN A 267 22.08 25.08 -29.27
N GLU A 268 22.98 25.76 -28.58
CA GLU A 268 22.68 26.53 -27.38
C GLU A 268 21.87 27.78 -27.74
N LEU A 269 20.86 28.09 -26.93
CA LEU A 269 19.99 29.25 -27.12
C LEU A 269 20.40 30.39 -26.20
N SER A 270 20.47 31.60 -26.75
CA SER A 270 20.52 32.83 -25.97
C SER A 270 19.41 33.79 -26.37
N VAL A 271 18.87 34.52 -25.40
CA VAL A 271 17.77 35.48 -25.55
C VAL A 271 18.22 36.82 -24.99
N TYR A 272 18.22 37.87 -25.83
CA TYR A 272 18.83 39.17 -25.51
C TYR A 272 20.27 39.07 -24.96
N GLY A 273 21.07 38.12 -25.46
CA GLY A 273 22.44 37.89 -25.01
C GLY A 273 22.58 37.14 -23.68
N VAL A 274 21.48 36.73 -23.05
CA VAL A 274 21.50 35.86 -21.86
C VAL A 274 21.46 34.40 -22.33
N PRO A 275 22.47 33.58 -22.02
CA PRO A 275 22.46 32.15 -22.35
C PRO A 275 21.40 31.42 -21.50
N LEU A 276 20.65 30.53 -22.14
CA LEU A 276 19.64 29.71 -21.50
C LEU A 276 20.15 28.27 -21.42
N HIS A 277 20.49 27.85 -20.21
CA HIS A 277 20.99 26.50 -19.98
C HIS A 277 19.86 25.47 -20.17
N HIS A 278 20.20 24.26 -20.62
CA HIS A 278 19.29 23.13 -20.85
C HIS A 278 18.28 23.28 -22.00
N ILE A 279 17.95 24.50 -22.43
CA ILE A 279 17.18 24.70 -23.66
C ILE A 279 18.11 24.44 -24.85
N VAL A 280 17.69 23.52 -25.72
CA VAL A 280 18.43 23.17 -26.93
C VAL A 280 17.55 23.43 -28.15
N MET A 281 18.11 24.07 -29.17
CA MET A 281 17.48 24.16 -30.48
C MET A 281 18.20 23.26 -31.48
N PHE A 282 17.47 22.33 -32.10
CA PHE A 282 18.03 21.47 -33.12
C PHE A 282 17.66 21.98 -34.51
N THR A 283 18.65 22.08 -35.40
CA THR A 283 18.44 22.32 -36.83
C THR A 283 18.47 20.97 -37.56
N LEU A 284 17.41 20.63 -38.27
CA LEU A 284 17.35 19.43 -39.09
C LEU A 284 17.80 19.75 -40.53
N ALA A 285 18.78 19.01 -41.04
CA ALA A 285 19.27 19.19 -42.40
C ALA A 285 18.18 18.84 -43.44
N ALA A 286 17.85 19.78 -44.33
CA ALA A 286 16.86 19.57 -45.37
C ALA A 286 17.40 18.65 -46.48
N GLN A 287 16.57 17.70 -46.90
CA GLN A 287 16.80 16.92 -48.12
C GLN A 287 16.47 17.80 -49.34
N GLY A 288 17.50 18.42 -49.95
CA GLY A 288 17.40 18.93 -51.33
C GLY A 288 17.28 20.45 -51.56
N SER A 289 17.26 21.32 -50.54
CA SER A 289 17.45 22.76 -50.76
C SER A 289 18.12 23.45 -49.56
N ALA A 290 19.05 24.38 -49.84
CA ALA A 290 19.87 25.06 -48.82
C ALA A 290 19.11 26.14 -48.01
N GLN A 291 17.80 26.35 -48.24
CA GLN A 291 17.09 27.54 -47.75
C GLN A 291 15.96 27.29 -46.73
N SER A 292 15.54 26.04 -46.47
CA SER A 292 14.54 25.75 -45.42
C SER A 292 15.15 24.89 -44.32
N GLN A 293 15.63 25.51 -43.25
CA GLN A 293 16.09 24.81 -42.05
C GLN A 293 14.92 24.65 -41.07
N THR A 294 14.41 23.42 -40.94
CA THR A 294 13.45 23.09 -39.89
C THR A 294 14.12 23.19 -38.53
N LEU A 295 13.48 23.89 -37.60
CA LEU A 295 13.95 24.07 -36.22
C LEU A 295 13.09 23.29 -35.24
N LEU A 296 13.74 22.58 -34.33
CA LEU A 296 13.09 21.87 -33.24
C LEU A 296 13.48 22.53 -31.92
N VAL A 297 12.49 23.01 -31.18
CA VAL A 297 12.69 23.70 -29.90
C VAL A 297 12.47 22.70 -28.78
N TYR A 298 13.53 22.38 -28.03
CA TYR A 298 13.49 21.52 -26.86
C TYR A 298 13.48 22.35 -25.57
N LEU A 299 12.35 22.27 -24.85
CA LEU A 299 12.11 22.87 -23.55
C LEU A 299 11.99 21.72 -22.52
N PRO A 300 13.09 21.34 -21.86
CA PRO A 300 13.08 20.18 -20.97
C PRO A 300 12.05 20.38 -19.83
N GLY A 301 11.41 19.31 -19.36
CA GLY A 301 10.53 19.36 -18.17
C GLY A 301 9.13 19.96 -18.37
N GLU A 302 8.76 20.38 -19.58
CA GLU A 302 7.39 20.79 -19.91
C GLU A 302 6.50 19.57 -20.23
N LEU A 303 5.26 19.54 -19.72
CA LEU A 303 4.36 18.37 -19.84
C LEU A 303 3.77 18.18 -21.26
N ASP A 304 3.39 19.28 -21.90
CA ASP A 304 2.61 19.24 -23.14
C ASP A 304 3.44 19.43 -24.41
N ASP A 305 4.41 20.35 -24.36
CA ASP A 305 5.17 20.82 -25.53
C ASP A 305 6.68 20.84 -25.25
N ALA A 306 7.22 19.80 -24.62
CA ALA A 306 8.66 19.72 -24.38
C ALA A 306 9.50 19.78 -25.67
N LEU A 307 8.95 19.28 -26.78
CA LEU A 307 9.61 19.30 -28.09
C LEU A 307 8.60 19.67 -29.17
N THR A 308 8.92 20.71 -29.96
CA THR A 308 8.05 21.22 -31.03
C THR A 308 8.84 21.53 -32.29
N GLU A 309 8.27 21.22 -33.46
CA GLU A 309 8.85 21.51 -34.77
C GLU A 309 8.30 22.81 -35.37
N HIS A 310 9.19 23.62 -35.96
CA HIS A 310 8.90 24.92 -36.55
C HIS A 310 9.60 25.06 -37.91
N ALA A 311 8.93 25.69 -38.86
CA ALA A 311 9.43 25.84 -40.22
C ALA A 311 10.63 26.81 -40.36
N SER A 312 10.84 27.71 -39.39
CA SER A 312 11.89 28.71 -39.41
C SER A 312 12.17 29.31 -38.02
N LEU A 313 13.24 30.10 -37.89
CA LEU A 313 13.57 30.84 -36.66
C LEU A 313 12.47 31.85 -36.29
N ASP A 314 11.85 32.48 -37.29
CA ASP A 314 10.75 33.42 -37.06
C ASP A 314 9.50 32.71 -36.50
N ALA A 315 9.20 31.50 -36.99
CA ALA A 315 8.10 30.69 -36.47
C ALA A 315 8.35 30.26 -35.02
N ALA A 316 9.57 29.77 -34.72
CA ALA A 316 9.98 29.42 -33.37
C ALA A 316 9.93 30.63 -32.42
N GLN A 317 10.37 31.81 -32.88
CA GLN A 317 10.29 33.04 -32.13
C GLN A 317 8.83 33.45 -31.85
N HIS A 318 7.95 33.33 -32.85
CA HIS A 318 6.52 33.62 -32.67
C HIS A 318 5.88 32.69 -31.62
N TYR A 319 6.20 31.39 -31.68
CA TYR A 319 5.77 30.41 -30.68
C TYR A 319 6.21 30.79 -29.26
N LEU A 320 7.51 31.06 -29.06
CA LEU A 320 8.05 31.43 -27.75
C LEU A 320 7.45 32.74 -27.23
N LYS A 321 7.21 33.74 -28.08
CA LYS A 321 6.52 34.97 -27.70
C LYS A 321 5.14 34.70 -27.12
N GLY A 322 4.33 33.90 -27.81
CA GLY A 322 2.98 33.54 -27.34
C GLY A 322 2.99 32.80 -26.01
N ARG A 323 3.96 31.90 -25.81
CA ARG A 323 4.15 31.15 -24.55
C ARG A 323 4.60 32.06 -23.40
N LEU A 324 5.55 32.97 -23.63
CA LEU A 324 6.09 33.91 -22.63
C LEU A 324 5.06 34.94 -22.14
N SER A 325 3.96 35.13 -22.87
CA SER A 325 2.82 35.91 -22.39
C SER A 325 2.16 35.31 -21.15
N ALA A 326 2.20 33.99 -20.97
CA ALA A 326 1.62 33.32 -19.80
C ALA A 326 2.58 33.41 -18.59
N PRO A 327 2.10 33.88 -17.42
CA PRO A 327 2.96 34.11 -16.25
C PRO A 327 3.62 32.83 -15.72
N ALA A 328 2.90 31.70 -15.72
CA ALA A 328 3.43 30.43 -15.25
C ALA A 328 4.61 29.94 -16.12
N PHE A 329 4.46 29.97 -17.44
CA PHE A 329 5.54 29.60 -18.35
C PHE A 329 6.71 30.58 -18.27
N ARG A 330 6.43 31.89 -18.21
CA ARG A 330 7.47 32.92 -18.08
C ARG A 330 8.34 32.75 -16.84
N SER A 331 7.72 32.45 -15.69
CA SER A 331 8.44 32.18 -14.44
C SER A 331 9.41 31.01 -14.58
N ARG A 332 8.96 29.90 -15.18
CA ARG A 332 9.83 28.74 -15.45
C ARG A 332 10.90 29.04 -16.50
N PHE A 333 10.56 29.79 -17.55
CA PHE A 333 11.50 30.12 -18.62
C PHE A 333 12.69 30.94 -18.12
N VAL A 334 12.44 31.94 -17.27
CA VAL A 334 13.51 32.78 -16.69
C VAL A 334 14.49 31.93 -15.86
N ARG A 335 14.03 30.83 -15.25
CA ARG A 335 14.89 29.92 -14.49
C ARG A 335 15.89 29.14 -15.33
N TYR A 336 15.83 29.19 -16.66
CA TYR A 336 16.90 28.65 -17.50
C TYR A 336 18.13 29.57 -17.57
N ALA A 337 18.01 30.84 -17.20
CA ALA A 337 19.15 31.76 -17.13
C ALA A 337 19.96 31.59 -15.82
N PRO A 338 21.28 31.88 -15.84
CA PRO A 338 22.10 31.98 -14.63
C PRO A 338 21.42 32.84 -13.56
N LEU A 339 21.55 32.45 -12.28
CA LEU A 339 20.78 33.04 -11.19
C LEU A 339 20.99 34.56 -11.09
N ASP A 340 22.21 35.04 -11.29
CA ASP A 340 22.58 36.46 -11.31
C ASP A 340 22.02 37.23 -12.54
N LYS A 341 21.57 36.53 -13.59
CA LYS A 341 20.98 37.11 -14.80
C LYS A 341 19.46 36.99 -14.87
N GLN A 342 18.81 36.23 -13.99
CA GLN A 342 17.37 36.00 -14.04
C GLN A 342 16.55 37.29 -13.95
N HIS A 343 16.92 38.17 -13.01
CA HIS A 343 16.27 39.47 -12.85
C HIS A 343 16.45 40.34 -14.11
N HIS A 344 17.68 40.40 -14.64
CA HIS A 344 17.96 41.13 -15.87
C HIS A 344 17.12 40.60 -17.05
N LEU A 345 17.07 39.28 -17.24
CA LEU A 345 16.26 38.66 -18.29
C LEU A 345 14.77 38.98 -18.12
N GLN A 346 14.22 38.88 -16.91
CA GLN A 346 12.82 39.22 -16.65
C GLN A 346 12.53 40.69 -16.96
N ALA A 347 13.42 41.61 -16.58
CA ALA A 347 13.28 43.04 -16.86
C ALA A 347 13.33 43.33 -18.36
N VAL A 348 14.25 42.71 -19.10
CA VAL A 348 14.38 42.87 -20.55
C VAL A 348 13.18 42.24 -21.28
N LEU A 349 12.71 41.06 -20.85
CA LEU A 349 11.49 40.44 -21.37
C LEU A 349 10.28 41.35 -21.15
N LYS A 350 10.10 41.90 -19.94
CA LYS A 350 9.01 42.83 -19.65
C LYS A 350 9.08 44.07 -20.53
N ARG A 351 10.25 44.70 -20.64
CA ARG A 351 10.45 45.91 -21.43
C ARG A 351 10.10 45.71 -22.91
N ASN A 352 10.40 44.54 -23.46
CA ASN A 352 10.26 44.29 -24.89
C ASN A 352 8.96 43.57 -25.28
N LEU A 353 8.38 42.75 -24.39
CA LEU A 353 7.19 41.93 -24.69
C LEU A 353 5.89 42.49 -24.09
N ALA A 354 5.96 43.16 -22.94
CA ALA A 354 4.77 43.66 -22.24
C ALA A 354 4.41 45.07 -22.74
N GLN A 355 3.11 45.35 -22.85
CA GLN A 355 2.64 46.72 -23.08
C GLN A 355 2.87 47.58 -21.81
N GLN A 356 2.96 48.90 -21.98
CA GLN A 356 3.44 49.86 -20.98
C GLN A 356 2.57 49.99 -19.68
N ALA A 357 1.56 49.14 -19.49
CA ALA A 357 0.69 49.10 -18.31
C ALA A 357 0.51 47.67 -17.72
N SER A 358 1.20 46.66 -18.22
CA SER A 358 1.02 45.28 -17.74
C SER A 358 1.73 45.05 -16.39
N SER A 359 1.03 44.41 -15.45
CA SER A 359 1.62 43.94 -14.21
C SER A 359 2.71 42.89 -14.49
N SER A 360 3.73 42.82 -13.62
CA SER A 360 4.82 41.84 -13.77
C SER A 360 4.30 40.39 -13.71
N ASP A 361 3.25 40.16 -12.94
CA ASP A 361 2.71 38.83 -12.64
C ASP A 361 1.46 38.47 -13.44
N GLY A 362 0.98 39.39 -14.29
CA GLY A 362 -0.19 39.19 -15.14
C GLY A 362 0.12 38.52 -16.47
N VAL A 363 -0.93 38.26 -17.24
CA VAL A 363 -0.83 37.86 -18.66
C VAL A 363 -0.38 39.07 -19.48
N TRP A 364 0.60 38.87 -20.36
CA TRP A 364 1.11 39.95 -21.21
C TRP A 364 0.51 39.87 -22.61
N PRO A 365 -0.18 40.91 -23.11
CA PRO A 365 -0.59 40.96 -24.51
C PRO A 365 0.67 41.06 -25.39
N PRO A 366 0.89 40.13 -26.34
CA PRO A 366 2.12 40.11 -27.12
C PRO A 366 2.23 41.36 -27.99
N ALA A 367 3.29 42.14 -27.82
CA ALA A 367 3.56 43.29 -28.69
C ALA A 367 3.85 42.84 -30.14
N ALA A 368 3.13 43.46 -31.10
CA ALA A 368 3.12 43.06 -32.51
C ALA A 368 4.53 43.02 -33.16
N HIS A 369 5.41 43.96 -32.79
CA HIS A 369 6.76 44.09 -33.34
C HIS A 369 7.88 43.64 -32.38
N ALA A 370 7.55 43.02 -31.25
CA ALA A 370 8.58 42.57 -30.32
C ALA A 370 9.40 41.41 -30.91
N SER A 371 10.72 41.48 -30.84
CA SER A 371 11.65 40.41 -31.20
C SER A 371 12.33 39.90 -29.94
N LEU A 372 12.53 38.58 -29.82
CA LEU A 372 13.24 37.96 -28.69
C LEU A 372 14.77 37.99 -28.89
N TYR A 373 15.25 38.41 -30.07
CA TYR A 373 16.69 38.41 -30.42
C TYR A 373 17.34 37.07 -30.08
N LEU A 374 16.75 35.98 -30.60
CA LEU A 374 17.27 34.64 -30.42
C LEU A 374 18.63 34.53 -31.13
N ARG A 375 19.65 34.03 -30.44
CA ARG A 375 20.93 33.66 -31.02
C ARG A 375 21.20 32.18 -30.73
N LEU A 376 21.59 31.47 -31.79
CA LEU A 376 21.95 30.06 -31.78
C LEU A 376 23.47 29.93 -31.86
N ALA A 377 24.06 29.10 -30.99
CA ALA A 377 25.47 28.73 -31.06
C ALA A 377 25.59 27.20 -31.19
N PRO A 378 26.30 26.68 -32.21
CA PRO A 378 26.38 25.24 -32.43
C PRO A 378 27.10 24.52 -31.28
N ILE A 379 26.64 23.30 -30.97
CA ILE A 379 27.26 22.37 -30.04
C ILE A 379 27.99 21.30 -30.86
N ASP A 380 29.31 21.42 -30.95
CA ASP A 380 30.15 20.55 -31.78
C ASP A 380 30.61 19.26 -31.07
N SER A 381 30.40 19.19 -29.75
CA SER A 381 30.74 18.03 -28.90
C SER A 381 29.55 17.10 -28.70
N GLU A 382 29.77 15.98 -28.02
CA GLU A 382 28.69 15.08 -27.59
C GLU A 382 27.70 15.85 -26.70
N LEU A 383 26.41 15.77 -27.04
CA LEU A 383 25.37 16.65 -26.49
C LEU A 383 25.23 16.54 -24.97
N PHE A 384 25.15 15.33 -24.43
CA PHE A 384 24.84 15.14 -23.01
C PHE A 384 26.04 15.44 -22.12
N ALA A 385 27.26 15.19 -22.59
CA ALA A 385 28.51 15.64 -21.99
C ALA A 385 28.56 17.17 -21.91
N PHE A 386 28.26 17.86 -23.01
CA PHE A 386 28.20 19.32 -23.03
C PHE A 386 27.18 19.86 -22.02
N LEU A 387 25.95 19.32 -22.02
CA LEU A 387 24.90 19.73 -21.09
C LEU A 387 25.31 19.50 -19.63
N GLN A 388 25.98 18.38 -19.32
CA GLN A 388 26.46 18.09 -17.98
C GLN A 388 27.56 19.06 -17.53
N GLU A 389 28.50 19.39 -18.40
CA GLU A 389 29.58 20.35 -18.08
C GLU A 389 29.01 21.75 -17.83
N ARG A 390 28.08 22.20 -18.69
CA ARG A 390 27.37 23.47 -18.50
C ARG A 390 26.53 23.47 -17.22
N HIS A 391 25.90 22.34 -16.88
CA HIS A 391 25.14 22.22 -15.66
C HIS A 391 26.02 22.37 -14.41
N LEU A 392 27.18 21.70 -14.37
CA LEU A 392 28.10 21.78 -13.23
C LEU A 392 28.71 23.18 -13.07
N GLN A 393 29.09 23.84 -14.18
CA GLN A 393 29.55 25.23 -14.17
C GLN A 393 28.49 26.15 -13.56
N ARG A 394 27.24 26.00 -14.03
CA ARG A 394 26.11 26.77 -13.54
C ARG A 394 25.82 26.50 -12.06
N LEU A 395 25.78 25.24 -11.65
CA LEU A 395 25.51 24.85 -10.25
C LEU A 395 26.48 25.55 -9.29
N LYS A 396 27.78 25.55 -9.61
CA LYS A 396 28.81 26.21 -8.82
C LYS A 396 28.65 27.73 -8.80
N ALA A 397 28.38 28.35 -9.96
CA ALA A 397 28.17 29.80 -10.06
C ALA A 397 26.91 30.26 -9.32
N ASP A 398 25.79 29.57 -9.49
CA ASP A 398 24.52 29.89 -8.83
C ASP A 398 24.60 29.68 -7.32
N ALA A 399 25.38 28.69 -6.85
CA ALA A 399 25.68 28.52 -5.44
C ALA A 399 26.40 29.75 -4.85
N LEU A 400 27.35 30.38 -5.55
CA LEU A 400 28.06 31.57 -5.05
C LEU A 400 27.18 32.81 -4.94
N VAL A 401 26.09 32.88 -5.70
CA VAL A 401 25.09 33.97 -5.56
C VAL A 401 24.35 33.87 -4.22
N VAL A 402 24.15 32.64 -3.72
CA VAL A 402 23.34 32.37 -2.52
C VAL A 402 24.19 32.18 -1.26
N VAL A 403 25.30 31.44 -1.37
CA VAL A 403 26.27 31.20 -0.30
C VAL A 403 27.64 31.74 -0.72
N VAL A 404 27.90 32.99 -0.32
CA VAL A 404 29.04 33.78 -0.78
C VAL A 404 30.31 33.34 -0.05
N SER A 405 31.40 33.08 -0.79
CA SER A 405 32.69 32.76 -0.19
C SER A 405 33.35 34.02 0.40
N THR A 406 34.19 33.85 1.42
CA THR A 406 34.93 34.97 2.03
C THR A 406 35.83 35.66 1.00
N ALA A 407 36.37 34.93 0.03
CA ALA A 407 37.20 35.48 -1.05
C ALA A 407 36.42 36.39 -2.02
N GLU A 408 35.12 36.17 -2.19
CA GLU A 408 34.23 36.95 -3.08
C GLU A 408 33.34 37.94 -2.30
N ALA A 409 33.51 38.02 -0.98
CA ALA A 409 32.72 38.88 -0.14
C ALA A 409 33.18 40.34 -0.26
N ASP A 410 32.40 41.13 -1.00
CA ASP A 410 32.54 42.58 -1.10
C ASP A 410 31.29 43.29 -0.54
N GLU A 411 31.48 44.40 0.18
CA GLU A 411 30.37 45.06 0.87
C GLU A 411 29.44 45.83 -0.08
N GLN A 412 29.98 46.38 -1.18
CA GLN A 412 29.17 47.05 -2.19
C GLN A 412 28.32 46.01 -2.95
N ALA A 413 28.92 44.88 -3.32
CA ALA A 413 28.24 43.74 -3.93
C ALA A 413 27.19 43.13 -2.98
N ARG A 414 27.49 43.03 -1.69
CA ARG A 414 26.55 42.57 -0.66
C ARG A 414 25.34 43.50 -0.54
N ALA A 415 25.55 44.81 -0.49
CA ALA A 415 24.48 45.80 -0.44
C ALA A 415 23.57 45.74 -1.69
N ALA A 416 24.15 45.55 -2.88
CA ALA A 416 23.39 45.38 -4.12
C ALA A 416 22.51 44.12 -4.08
N ARG A 417 23.07 42.96 -3.70
CA ARG A 417 22.32 41.70 -3.56
C ARG A 417 21.16 41.80 -2.57
N LEU A 418 21.37 42.49 -1.45
CA LEU A 418 20.34 42.72 -0.44
C LEU A 418 19.14 43.52 -0.98
N ALA A 419 19.42 44.60 -1.70
CA ALA A 419 18.37 45.43 -2.31
C ALA A 419 17.57 44.65 -3.37
N GLU A 420 18.24 43.77 -4.12
CA GLU A 420 17.55 42.88 -5.07
C GLU A 420 16.60 41.93 -4.33
N PHE A 421 17.04 41.24 -3.27
CA PHE A 421 16.17 40.34 -2.52
C PHE A 421 14.95 41.04 -1.90
N GLU A 422 15.11 42.25 -1.36
CA GLU A 422 14.00 43.03 -0.80
C GLU A 422 12.95 43.44 -1.85
N THR A 423 13.38 43.78 -3.07
CA THR A 423 12.48 44.24 -4.15
C THR A 423 11.63 43.11 -4.73
N PHE A 424 12.10 41.87 -4.69
CA PHE A 424 11.50 40.74 -5.42
C PHE A 424 10.68 39.77 -4.55
N SER A 425 10.34 40.11 -3.30
CA SER A 425 9.67 39.22 -2.31
C SER A 425 10.42 37.91 -2.00
N LEU A 426 11.67 37.78 -2.48
CA LEU A 426 12.53 36.60 -2.35
C LEU A 426 13.68 36.93 -1.41
N ASN A 427 13.87 36.17 -0.34
CA ASN A 427 15.05 36.31 0.50
C ASN A 427 16.11 35.23 0.17
N ALA A 428 17.33 35.41 0.69
CA ALA A 428 18.43 34.46 0.44
C ALA A 428 18.11 33.04 0.90
N LEU A 429 17.27 32.86 1.94
CA LEU A 429 16.87 31.54 2.43
C LEU A 429 15.91 30.84 1.47
N ASN A 430 14.99 31.58 0.86
CA ASN A 430 14.11 31.04 -0.19
C ASN A 430 14.94 30.57 -1.38
N LEU A 431 15.95 31.34 -1.78
CA LEU A 431 16.89 30.95 -2.83
C LEU A 431 17.79 29.78 -2.40
N ALA A 432 18.23 29.73 -1.14
CA ALA A 432 19.00 28.64 -0.56
C ALA A 432 18.24 27.32 -0.51
N ALA A 433 16.94 27.37 -0.21
CA ALA A 433 16.05 26.22 -0.29
C ALA A 433 15.78 25.76 -1.73
N MET A 434 16.06 26.62 -2.72
CA MET A 434 15.95 26.29 -4.14
C MET A 434 17.27 25.86 -4.79
N THR A 435 18.43 26.13 -4.16
CA THR A 435 19.73 26.03 -4.84
C THR A 435 20.37 24.65 -4.78
N VAL A 436 19.66 23.62 -4.31
CA VAL A 436 20.04 22.22 -4.54
C VAL A 436 18.79 21.33 -4.55
N PRO A 437 18.70 20.38 -5.49
CA PRO A 437 19.10 20.40 -6.89
C PRO A 437 18.30 21.39 -7.78
N GLY A 438 19.00 22.39 -8.33
CA GLY A 438 18.51 23.35 -9.34
C GLY A 438 19.53 23.45 -10.48
N LEU A 439 19.19 23.77 -11.72
CA LEU A 439 18.00 24.43 -12.24
C LEU A 439 17.47 23.74 -13.50
N GLY A 440 17.67 22.43 -13.56
CA GLY A 440 17.19 21.56 -14.63
C GLY A 440 16.07 20.63 -14.15
N PRO A 441 15.14 20.24 -15.03
CA PRO A 441 14.10 19.24 -14.79
C PRO A 441 14.55 17.94 -14.13
N VAL A 442 15.71 17.40 -14.55
CA VAL A 442 16.31 16.18 -13.98
C VAL A 442 16.62 16.35 -12.49
N MET A 443 17.22 17.48 -12.12
CA MET A 443 17.61 17.76 -10.74
C MET A 443 16.37 17.92 -9.85
N LEU A 444 15.33 18.61 -10.31
CA LEU A 444 14.05 18.68 -9.59
C LEU A 444 13.43 17.29 -9.38
N ALA A 445 13.47 16.41 -10.38
CA ALA A 445 13.00 15.03 -10.23
C ALA A 445 13.83 14.25 -9.19
N VAL A 446 15.16 14.39 -9.21
CA VAL A 446 16.05 13.81 -8.19
C VAL A 446 15.70 14.28 -6.78
N THR A 447 15.52 15.59 -6.58
CA THR A 447 15.13 16.18 -5.29
C THR A 447 13.81 15.59 -4.80
N ALA A 448 12.86 15.44 -5.71
CA ALA A 448 11.54 14.97 -5.39
C ALA A 448 11.53 13.46 -5.05
N VAL A 449 12.35 12.66 -5.74
CA VAL A 449 12.61 11.25 -5.38
C VAL A 449 13.25 11.14 -4.00
N GLN A 450 14.28 11.94 -3.71
CA GLN A 450 14.94 11.96 -2.40
C GLN A 450 13.97 12.39 -1.29
N LEU A 451 13.16 13.41 -1.54
CA LEU A 451 12.14 13.89 -0.61
C LEU A 451 11.09 12.81 -0.32
N ALA A 452 10.62 12.10 -1.35
CA ALA A 452 9.68 11.00 -1.18
C ALA A 452 10.29 9.86 -0.36
N HIS A 453 11.56 9.50 -0.59
CA HIS A 453 12.28 8.47 0.18
C HIS A 453 12.53 8.83 1.65
N GLU A 454 12.46 10.11 2.02
CA GLU A 454 12.53 10.49 3.43
C GLU A 454 11.27 10.09 4.21
N VAL A 455 10.13 9.96 3.53
CA VAL A 455 8.85 9.69 4.17
C VAL A 455 8.36 8.28 3.89
N TYR A 456 8.55 7.79 2.67
CA TYR A 456 7.94 6.58 2.16
C TYR A 456 8.96 5.47 1.87
N GLU A 457 8.54 4.22 2.07
CA GLU A 457 9.25 3.02 1.69
C GLU A 457 8.59 2.35 0.48
N GLY A 458 9.41 1.87 -0.45
CA GLY A 458 8.96 1.11 -1.63
C GLY A 458 8.28 1.97 -2.72
N ILE A 459 8.56 3.27 -2.77
CA ILE A 459 8.04 4.16 -3.82
C ILE A 459 8.48 3.72 -5.22
N GLU A 460 9.50 2.86 -5.31
CA GLU A 460 9.95 2.30 -6.56
C GLU A 460 8.92 1.41 -7.24
N ASP A 461 8.14 0.72 -6.42
CA ASP A 461 7.18 -0.32 -6.80
C ASP A 461 5.75 0.23 -6.89
N TRP A 462 5.58 1.53 -6.63
CA TRP A 462 4.29 2.20 -6.65
C TRP A 462 3.74 2.33 -8.06
N GLN A 463 2.42 2.23 -8.14
CA GLN A 463 1.71 2.54 -9.37
C GLN A 463 1.71 4.05 -9.57
N ASP A 464 1.60 4.47 -10.82
CA ASP A 464 1.76 5.86 -11.21
C ASP A 464 0.85 6.85 -10.43
N GLY A 465 -0.38 6.43 -10.08
CA GLY A 465 -1.33 7.23 -9.27
C GLY A 465 -0.99 7.37 -7.79
N ASP A 466 -0.17 6.46 -7.25
CA ASP A 466 0.19 6.46 -5.83
C ASP A 466 1.18 7.61 -5.53
N ILE A 467 2.08 7.93 -6.47
CA ILE A 467 3.13 8.95 -6.26
C ILE A 467 2.55 10.36 -6.24
N ASP A 468 1.63 10.69 -7.15
CA ASP A 468 0.94 11.98 -7.15
C ASP A 468 0.15 12.21 -5.86
N GLY A 469 -0.59 11.18 -5.41
CA GLY A 469 -1.35 11.23 -4.17
C GLY A 469 -0.46 11.43 -2.94
N ALA A 470 0.68 10.75 -2.89
CA ALA A 470 1.65 10.90 -1.82
C ALA A 470 2.31 12.28 -1.79
N MET A 471 2.79 12.78 -2.93
CA MET A 471 3.39 14.12 -3.01
C MET A 471 2.38 15.22 -2.65
N MET A 472 1.12 15.07 -3.06
CA MET A 472 0.05 15.98 -2.67
C MET A 472 -0.21 15.96 -1.15
N HIS A 473 -0.13 14.78 -0.52
CA HIS A 473 -0.23 14.66 0.93
C HIS A 473 0.96 15.31 1.63
N LEU A 474 2.19 15.10 1.15
CA LEU A 474 3.39 15.78 1.66
C LEU A 474 3.24 17.30 1.61
N LYS A 475 2.79 17.84 0.47
CA LYS A 475 2.53 19.29 0.31
C LYS A 475 1.50 19.79 1.33
N SER A 476 0.41 19.04 1.50
CA SER A 476 -0.67 19.37 2.45
C SER A 476 -0.18 19.40 3.89
N VAL A 477 0.59 18.38 4.32
CA VAL A 477 1.21 18.36 5.65
C VAL A 477 2.19 19.52 5.80
N ALA A 478 3.01 19.79 4.78
CA ALA A 478 3.98 20.88 4.83
C ALA A 478 3.30 22.26 4.97
N LEU A 479 2.21 22.53 4.23
CA LEU A 479 1.43 23.77 4.37
C LEU A 479 0.78 23.90 5.75
N THR A 480 0.09 22.84 6.20
CA THR A 480 -0.67 22.87 7.46
C THR A 480 0.21 22.93 8.69
N THR A 481 1.46 22.45 8.61
CA THR A 481 2.44 22.51 9.70
C THR A 481 3.33 23.76 9.65
N GLY A 482 3.14 24.64 8.67
CA GLY A 482 3.96 25.85 8.48
C GLY A 482 5.38 25.57 8.00
N MET A 483 5.59 24.40 7.39
CA MET A 483 6.88 23.96 6.85
C MET A 483 7.12 24.42 5.41
N ILE A 484 6.17 25.07 4.73
CA ILE A 484 6.41 25.81 3.47
C ILE A 484 5.62 27.12 3.47
N VAL A 485 6.07 28.12 2.72
CA VAL A 485 5.41 29.42 2.60
C VAL A 485 4.31 29.35 1.53
N GLY A 486 3.07 29.67 1.91
CA GLY A 486 1.93 29.70 0.98
C GLY A 486 0.59 29.91 1.69
N THR A 487 -0.47 30.14 0.90
CA THR A 487 -1.83 30.21 1.44
C THR A 487 -2.34 28.80 1.76
N THR A 488 -3.00 28.64 2.91
CA THR A 488 -3.63 27.37 3.29
C THR A 488 -4.95 27.21 2.54
N VAL A 489 -4.92 26.58 1.36
CA VAL A 489 -6.12 26.03 0.73
C VAL A 489 -6.26 24.59 1.20
N ALA A 490 -7.45 24.18 1.65
CA ALA A 490 -7.72 22.79 1.98
C ALA A 490 -7.67 21.95 0.69
N ILE A 491 -6.55 21.27 0.45
CA ILE A 491 -6.40 20.34 -0.67
C ILE A 491 -7.06 19.03 -0.25
N ALA A 492 -7.98 18.53 -1.08
CA ALA A 492 -8.53 17.19 -0.91
C ALA A 492 -7.41 16.16 -1.14
N VAL A 493 -6.90 15.57 -0.05
CA VAL A 493 -5.95 14.45 -0.09
C VAL A 493 -6.67 13.24 -0.70
N ALA A 494 -5.97 12.38 -1.44
CA ALA A 494 -6.49 11.05 -1.79
C ALA A 494 -6.57 10.18 -0.52
N PRO A 495 -7.74 10.08 0.16
CA PRO A 495 -7.79 9.52 1.51
C PRO A 495 -7.49 8.03 1.49
N ALA A 496 -7.91 7.34 0.43
CA ALA A 496 -7.78 5.89 0.29
C ALA A 496 -6.33 5.39 0.27
N LEU A 497 -5.40 6.10 -0.38
CA LEU A 497 -3.98 5.70 -0.39
C LEU A 497 -3.37 5.91 0.99
N ILE A 498 -3.61 7.09 1.58
CA ILE A 498 -2.99 7.48 2.86
C ILE A 498 -3.55 6.68 4.02
N ASP A 499 -4.86 6.43 4.06
CA ASP A 499 -5.50 5.60 5.09
C ASP A 499 -5.08 4.12 4.99
N ALA A 500 -4.56 3.69 3.84
CA ALA A 500 -4.02 2.35 3.63
C ALA A 500 -2.52 2.23 3.95
N MET A 501 -1.82 3.33 4.21
CA MET A 501 -0.40 3.30 4.58
C MET A 501 -0.23 2.85 6.04
N ILE A 502 0.91 2.22 6.31
CA ILE A 502 1.30 1.76 7.64
C ILE A 502 2.66 2.36 8.02
N GLU A 503 2.85 2.59 9.31
CA GLU A 503 4.15 3.00 9.84
C GLU A 503 5.04 1.76 10.01
N VAL A 504 6.20 1.79 9.36
CA VAL A 504 7.19 0.71 9.42
C VAL A 504 8.53 1.25 9.91
N ARG A 505 9.33 0.37 10.52
CA ARG A 505 10.73 0.67 10.87
C ARG A 505 11.66 -0.02 9.88
N MET A 506 12.49 0.77 9.23
CA MET A 506 13.52 0.31 8.32
C MET A 506 14.65 -0.40 9.09
N PRO A 507 15.55 -1.14 8.39
CA PRO A 507 16.70 -1.80 9.03
C PRO A 507 17.61 -0.84 9.82
N ASP A 508 17.65 0.44 9.46
CA ASP A 508 18.37 1.52 10.16
C ASP A 508 17.57 2.15 11.32
N ALA A 509 16.44 1.53 11.70
CA ALA A 509 15.46 1.97 12.69
C ALA A 509 14.69 3.26 12.35
N SER A 510 14.88 3.84 11.16
CA SER A 510 14.13 5.02 10.74
C SER A 510 12.64 4.67 10.48
N PRO A 511 11.68 5.45 11.00
CA PRO A 511 10.28 5.30 10.65
C PRO A 511 10.01 5.81 9.22
N ARG A 512 9.24 5.02 8.47
CA ARG A 512 8.76 5.33 7.12
C ARG A 512 7.30 4.88 6.98
N LEU A 513 6.60 5.42 5.99
CA LEU A 513 5.28 4.96 5.57
C LEU A 513 5.43 3.96 4.43
N ALA A 514 4.83 2.79 4.59
CA ALA A 514 4.83 1.76 3.56
C ALA A 514 3.40 1.38 3.19
N LYS A 515 3.20 1.00 1.92
CA LYS A 515 2.01 0.27 1.49
C LYS A 515 2.18 -1.18 1.97
N PRO A 516 1.19 -1.79 2.64
CA PRO A 516 1.25 -3.19 3.09
C PRO A 516 1.03 -4.16 1.91
N ASP A 517 1.76 -3.96 0.81
CA ASP A 517 1.69 -4.77 -0.40
C ASP A 517 2.85 -5.78 -0.43
N LEU A 518 2.53 -7.03 -0.70
CA LEU A 518 3.50 -8.12 -0.80
C LEU A 518 3.94 -8.38 -2.24
N ALA A 519 3.30 -7.79 -3.24
CA ALA A 519 3.67 -7.99 -4.64
C ALA A 519 5.18 -7.76 -4.93
N PRO A 520 5.86 -6.74 -4.34
CA PRO A 520 7.31 -6.54 -4.56
C PRO A 520 8.19 -7.65 -3.98
N TYR A 521 7.72 -8.38 -2.96
CA TYR A 521 8.48 -9.46 -2.30
C TYR A 521 8.32 -10.82 -3.01
N ARG A 522 7.44 -10.90 -4.01
CA ARG A 522 7.21 -12.13 -4.76
C ARG A 522 8.45 -12.52 -5.55
N LEU A 523 8.82 -13.79 -5.48
CA LEU A 523 9.86 -14.35 -6.33
C LEU A 523 9.35 -14.48 -7.77
N LYS A 524 10.05 -13.82 -8.70
CA LYS A 524 9.77 -13.90 -10.14
C LYS A 524 10.04 -15.31 -10.69
N VAL A 525 11.08 -15.97 -10.16
CA VAL A 525 11.43 -17.35 -10.49
C VAL A 525 11.22 -18.21 -9.24
N PRO A 526 10.23 -19.12 -9.23
CA PRO A 526 10.00 -19.98 -8.08
C PRO A 526 11.16 -20.98 -7.92
N PRO A 527 11.45 -21.44 -6.70
CA PRO A 527 12.41 -22.51 -6.47
C PRO A 527 11.88 -23.84 -7.06
N ALA A 528 12.76 -24.84 -7.22
CA ALA A 528 12.47 -26.08 -7.95
C ALA A 528 11.14 -26.75 -7.55
N THR A 529 10.45 -27.37 -8.52
CA THR A 529 9.08 -27.88 -8.39
C THR A 529 8.93 -29.15 -7.54
N ASP A 530 10.03 -29.79 -7.16
CA ASP A 530 10.09 -31.01 -6.34
C ASP A 530 10.24 -30.75 -4.83
N LEU A 531 10.27 -29.48 -4.41
CA LEU A 531 10.43 -29.12 -3.01
C LEU A 531 9.20 -29.49 -2.17
N VAL A 532 9.46 -30.21 -1.08
CA VAL A 532 8.45 -30.59 -0.08
C VAL A 532 8.54 -29.64 1.11
N ALA A 533 7.40 -29.07 1.51
CA ALA A 533 7.33 -28.21 2.67
C ALA A 533 7.55 -29.01 3.97
N ASN A 534 8.25 -28.43 4.94
CA ASN A 534 8.37 -29.00 6.28
C ASN A 534 7.05 -28.86 7.08
N ALA A 535 7.03 -29.34 8.33
CA ALA A 535 5.83 -29.29 9.19
C ALA A 535 5.27 -27.86 9.42
N GLN A 536 6.13 -26.84 9.32
CA GLN A 536 5.73 -25.43 9.42
C GLN A 536 5.34 -24.83 8.06
N GLY A 537 5.32 -25.59 6.97
CA GLY A 537 5.02 -25.11 5.63
C GLY A 537 6.14 -24.32 4.95
N GLN A 538 7.38 -24.52 5.38
CA GLN A 538 8.56 -23.87 4.79
C GLN A 538 9.24 -24.80 3.79
N TYR A 539 9.73 -24.27 2.69
CA TYR A 539 10.49 -24.96 1.66
C TYR A 539 11.97 -24.57 1.79
N LEU A 540 12.86 -25.55 1.88
CA LEU A 540 14.31 -25.32 2.00
C LEU A 540 14.98 -25.55 0.65
N HIS A 541 15.68 -24.55 0.12
CA HIS A 541 16.44 -24.68 -1.12
C HIS A 541 17.71 -23.82 -1.05
N ALA A 542 18.87 -24.40 -1.35
CA ALA A 542 20.17 -23.72 -1.28
C ALA A 542 20.38 -22.95 0.04
N GLU A 543 20.11 -23.59 1.18
CA GLU A 543 20.21 -23.03 2.54
C GLU A 543 19.29 -21.83 2.84
N ARG A 544 18.35 -21.51 1.94
CA ARG A 544 17.37 -20.43 2.09
C ARG A 544 15.99 -21.00 2.36
N HIS A 545 15.22 -20.27 3.17
CA HIS A 545 13.87 -20.65 3.55
C HIS A 545 12.86 -19.88 2.71
N TYR A 546 11.88 -20.60 2.19
CA TYR A 546 10.81 -20.05 1.38
C TYR A 546 9.46 -20.44 1.96
N ILE A 547 8.47 -19.58 1.77
CA ILE A 547 7.08 -19.88 2.07
C ILE A 547 6.22 -19.57 0.85
N LYS A 548 5.02 -20.14 0.85
CA LYS A 548 4.03 -19.91 -0.19
C LYS A 548 2.86 -19.15 0.40
N LEU A 549 2.60 -17.97 -0.13
CA LEU A 549 1.46 -17.15 0.26
C LEU A 549 0.47 -17.14 -0.91
N GLY A 550 -0.60 -17.92 -0.81
CA GLY A 550 -1.48 -18.18 -1.94
C GLY A 550 -0.78 -19.08 -2.97
N THR A 551 -0.58 -18.58 -4.19
CA THR A 551 0.11 -19.33 -5.26
C THR A 551 1.59 -19.01 -5.37
N ASP A 552 2.03 -17.94 -4.73
CA ASP A 552 3.32 -17.30 -5.00
C ASP A 552 4.34 -17.61 -3.92
N PHE A 553 5.62 -17.68 -4.32
CA PHE A 553 6.74 -17.94 -3.43
C PHE A 553 7.39 -16.67 -2.93
N TYR A 554 7.78 -16.70 -1.66
CA TYR A 554 8.44 -15.61 -0.96
C TYR A 554 9.63 -16.16 -0.19
N GLU A 555 10.74 -15.44 -0.21
CA GLU A 555 11.87 -15.74 0.65
C GLU A 555 11.65 -15.16 2.05
N GLN A 556 12.00 -15.94 3.07
CA GLN A 556 12.00 -15.49 4.44
C GLN A 556 13.36 -15.74 5.10
N GLN A 557 13.65 -14.94 6.12
CA GLN A 557 14.81 -15.07 6.98
C GLN A 557 14.41 -14.95 8.44
N PHE A 558 15.14 -15.61 9.32
CA PHE A 558 14.89 -15.54 10.76
C PHE A 558 15.72 -14.40 11.37
N ASP A 559 15.05 -13.40 11.93
CA ASP A 559 15.69 -12.34 12.71
C ASP A 559 15.95 -12.87 14.13
N VAL A 560 17.23 -13.13 14.43
CA VAL A 560 17.67 -13.68 15.72
C VAL A 560 17.47 -12.68 16.86
N GLN A 561 17.53 -11.37 16.61
CA GLN A 561 17.38 -10.36 17.65
C GLN A 561 15.91 -10.23 18.06
N GLN A 562 15.00 -10.25 17.08
CA GLN A 562 13.56 -10.16 17.34
C GLN A 562 12.88 -11.51 17.54
N GLN A 563 13.61 -12.62 17.35
CA GLN A 563 13.09 -13.99 17.42
C GLN A 563 11.87 -14.20 16.51
N GLN A 564 11.92 -13.63 15.30
CA GLN A 564 10.78 -13.61 14.38
C GLN A 564 11.21 -13.83 12.93
N TRP A 565 10.40 -14.56 12.18
CA TRP A 565 10.58 -14.69 10.73
C TRP A 565 10.17 -13.40 10.02
N ARG A 566 10.90 -13.02 8.98
CA ARG A 566 10.61 -11.83 8.17
C ARG A 566 10.77 -12.12 6.69
N LEU A 567 9.96 -11.46 5.87
CA LEU A 567 10.10 -11.51 4.41
C LEU A 567 11.34 -10.73 3.97
N ARG A 568 12.01 -11.24 2.94
CA ARG A 568 13.15 -10.58 2.30
C ARG A 568 12.78 -10.13 0.90
N HIS A 569 13.12 -8.90 0.55
CA HIS A 569 12.93 -8.40 -0.80
C HIS A 569 13.95 -9.07 -1.75
N PRO A 570 13.54 -9.52 -2.96
CA PRO A 570 14.41 -10.28 -3.86
C PRO A 570 15.62 -9.48 -4.37
N GLU A 571 15.45 -8.17 -4.56
CA GLU A 571 16.45 -7.30 -5.23
C GLU A 571 17.06 -6.22 -4.31
N ARG A 572 16.45 -5.92 -3.15
CA ARG A 572 16.79 -4.75 -2.31
C ARG A 572 17.08 -5.21 -0.88
N ALA A 573 18.34 -5.20 -0.47
CA ALA A 573 18.72 -5.72 0.86
C ALA A 573 18.25 -4.79 2.00
N GLU A 574 18.17 -3.50 1.70
CA GLU A 574 17.80 -2.40 2.60
C GLU A 574 16.28 -2.17 2.72
N ALA A 575 15.48 -2.88 1.90
CA ALA A 575 14.02 -2.78 1.94
C ALA A 575 13.47 -3.11 3.33
N TYR A 576 12.27 -2.62 3.61
CA TYR A 576 11.51 -3.10 4.77
C TYR A 576 11.40 -4.64 4.73
N GLN A 577 11.35 -5.27 5.90
CA GLN A 577 11.27 -6.72 6.00
C GLN A 577 10.02 -7.06 6.81
N PRO A 578 8.86 -7.27 6.14
CA PRO A 578 7.60 -7.57 6.79
C PRO A 578 7.74 -8.73 7.78
N ALA A 579 7.36 -8.47 9.03
CA ALA A 579 7.33 -9.50 10.05
C ALA A 579 6.22 -10.52 9.76
N LEU A 580 6.57 -11.80 9.93
CA LEU A 580 5.69 -12.93 9.69
C LEU A 580 5.16 -13.50 11.00
N GLU A 581 3.91 -13.94 10.96
CA GLU A 581 3.23 -14.74 11.95
C GLU A 581 2.82 -16.07 11.32
N HIS A 582 2.73 -17.10 12.16
CA HIS A 582 2.34 -18.44 11.72
C HIS A 582 1.62 -19.22 12.80
N ASN A 583 0.79 -20.16 12.37
CA ASN A 583 0.13 -21.12 13.27
C ASN A 583 0.99 -22.37 13.57
N GLY A 584 2.20 -22.44 13.02
CA GLY A 584 3.11 -23.59 13.18
C GLY A 584 2.72 -24.83 12.37
N GLN A 585 1.67 -24.74 11.53
CA GLN A 585 1.15 -25.82 10.69
C GLN A 585 1.04 -25.40 9.22
N GLY A 586 1.82 -24.42 8.79
CA GLY A 586 1.91 -24.00 7.39
C GLY A 586 1.02 -22.83 6.98
N ALA A 587 0.18 -22.28 7.86
CA ALA A 587 -0.48 -21.01 7.59
C ALA A 587 0.42 -19.86 8.05
N TRP A 588 0.78 -18.98 7.10
CA TRP A 588 1.63 -17.82 7.29
C TRP A 588 0.91 -16.54 6.84
N HIS A 589 1.14 -15.44 7.55
CA HIS A 589 0.73 -14.10 7.17
C HIS A 589 1.69 -13.06 7.72
N THR A 590 1.69 -11.87 7.12
CA THR A 590 2.42 -10.74 7.67
C THR A 590 1.59 -10.03 8.73
N VAL A 591 2.25 -9.39 9.69
CA VAL A 591 1.61 -8.64 10.79
C VAL A 591 0.67 -7.51 10.32
N HIS A 592 0.77 -7.11 9.05
CA HIS A 592 0.01 -6.00 8.46
C HIS A 592 -1.17 -6.47 7.58
N GLU A 593 -1.28 -7.77 7.32
CA GLU A 593 -2.44 -8.32 6.64
C GLU A 593 -3.67 -8.30 7.56
N ASN A 594 -4.86 -8.12 6.99
CA ASN A 594 -6.13 -8.18 7.73
C ASN A 594 -6.99 -9.38 7.27
N PRO A 595 -6.87 -10.54 7.92
CA PRO A 595 -7.66 -11.72 7.56
C PRO A 595 -9.18 -11.54 7.65
N LEU A 596 -9.66 -10.56 8.43
CA LEU A 596 -11.10 -10.27 8.55
C LEU A 596 -11.69 -9.65 7.28
N SER A 597 -10.87 -9.01 6.44
CA SER A 597 -11.32 -8.44 5.15
C SER A 597 -11.12 -9.37 3.96
N TRP A 598 -10.39 -10.48 4.12
CA TRP A 598 -10.08 -11.41 3.03
C TRP A 598 -11.33 -12.03 2.40
N SER A 599 -11.23 -12.35 1.12
CA SER A 599 -12.22 -13.17 0.44
C SER A 599 -12.23 -14.61 0.98
N ARG A 600 -13.34 -15.31 0.82
CA ARG A 600 -13.43 -16.74 1.19
C ARG A 600 -12.38 -17.59 0.48
N ALA A 601 -12.13 -17.33 -0.80
CA ALA A 601 -11.10 -18.02 -1.57
C ALA A 601 -9.70 -17.80 -0.96
N THR A 602 -9.38 -16.55 -0.59
CA THR A 602 -8.11 -16.21 0.07
C THR A 602 -7.94 -16.95 1.40
N LEU A 603 -8.97 -16.97 2.25
CA LEU A 603 -8.95 -17.70 3.53
C LEU A 603 -8.61 -19.19 3.35
N LEU A 604 -9.18 -19.81 2.30
CA LEU A 604 -8.97 -21.21 1.95
C LEU A 604 -7.62 -21.48 1.27
N ARG A 605 -7.08 -20.52 0.53
CA ARG A 605 -5.75 -20.64 -0.08
C ARG A 605 -4.63 -20.42 0.93
N ARG A 606 -4.87 -19.63 1.98
CA ARG A 606 -3.87 -19.25 2.98
C ARG A 606 -3.72 -20.21 4.17
N ILE A 607 -4.49 -21.30 4.22
CA ILE A 607 -4.39 -22.34 5.28
C ILE A 607 -3.14 -23.23 5.15
N GLY A 608 -2.31 -23.04 4.12
CA GLY A 608 -0.98 -23.64 3.99
C GLY A 608 -0.87 -24.77 2.95
N PRO A 609 0.20 -25.59 2.99
CA PRO A 609 0.50 -26.61 1.98
C PRO A 609 -0.59 -27.67 1.78
N LEU A 610 -1.47 -27.86 2.78
CA LEU A 610 -2.63 -28.75 2.64
C LEU A 610 -3.62 -28.27 1.58
N ALA A 611 -3.63 -26.98 1.24
CA ALA A 611 -4.46 -26.43 0.17
C ALA A 611 -3.81 -26.54 -1.23
N ASP A 612 -2.51 -26.79 -1.32
CA ASP A 612 -1.80 -26.86 -2.60
C ASP A 612 -2.37 -27.96 -3.50
N GLY A 613 -2.59 -27.62 -4.78
CA GLY A 613 -3.10 -28.54 -5.80
C GLY A 613 -4.62 -28.74 -5.80
N LEU A 614 -5.34 -28.20 -4.81
CA LEU A 614 -6.80 -28.25 -4.75
C LEU A 614 -7.44 -27.03 -5.44
N SER A 615 -8.60 -27.21 -6.07
CA SER A 615 -9.41 -26.10 -6.60
C SER A 615 -10.15 -25.37 -5.46
N ASP A 616 -10.61 -24.13 -5.72
CA ASP A 616 -11.41 -23.39 -4.73
C ASP A 616 -12.69 -24.14 -4.36
N THR A 617 -13.27 -24.85 -5.33
CA THR A 617 -14.44 -25.73 -5.11
C THR A 617 -14.13 -26.92 -4.22
N GLU A 618 -12.96 -27.55 -4.37
CA GLU A 618 -12.51 -28.66 -3.53
C GLU A 618 -12.22 -28.21 -2.09
N LEU A 619 -11.61 -27.04 -1.92
CA LEU A 619 -11.37 -26.44 -0.62
C LEU A 619 -12.68 -26.09 0.11
N ASP A 620 -13.65 -25.56 -0.63
CA ASP A 620 -14.96 -25.27 -0.06
C ASP A 620 -15.71 -26.56 0.33
N GLN A 621 -15.64 -27.61 -0.50
CA GLN A 621 -16.16 -28.93 -0.17
C GLN A 621 -15.52 -29.48 1.10
N ALA A 622 -14.20 -29.34 1.26
CA ALA A 622 -13.51 -29.78 2.46
C ALA A 622 -14.04 -29.07 3.72
N CYS A 623 -14.33 -27.77 3.65
CA CYS A 623 -14.98 -27.04 4.74
C CYS A 623 -16.41 -27.53 5.01
N GLN A 624 -17.20 -27.82 3.98
CA GLN A 624 -18.56 -28.35 4.15
C GLN A 624 -18.55 -29.74 4.81
N VAL A 625 -17.64 -30.63 4.39
CA VAL A 625 -17.48 -31.97 4.96
C VAL A 625 -17.04 -31.90 6.43
N SER A 626 -16.07 -31.05 6.74
CA SER A 626 -15.53 -30.87 8.10
C SER A 626 -16.37 -29.96 9.01
N GLY A 627 -17.47 -29.38 8.52
CA GLY A 627 -18.34 -28.50 9.31
C GLY A 627 -17.74 -27.10 9.58
N ILE A 628 -16.68 -26.72 8.87
CA ILE A 628 -15.97 -25.45 9.09
C ILE A 628 -16.69 -24.29 8.38
N ARG A 629 -17.07 -23.29 9.18
CA ARG A 629 -17.69 -22.05 8.71
C ARG A 629 -16.64 -20.96 8.47
N GLU A 630 -17.03 -19.95 7.71
CA GLU A 630 -16.13 -18.85 7.34
C GLU A 630 -15.58 -18.09 8.55
N ASN A 631 -16.42 -17.80 9.55
CA ASN A 631 -15.99 -17.10 10.76
C ASN A 631 -14.91 -17.88 11.52
N THR A 632 -14.92 -19.22 11.44
CA THR A 632 -13.87 -20.06 12.01
C THR A 632 -12.56 -19.89 11.25
N LEU A 633 -12.60 -19.85 9.91
CA LEU A 633 -11.41 -19.58 9.09
C LEU A 633 -10.83 -18.18 9.33
N ARG A 634 -11.70 -17.16 9.43
CA ARG A 634 -11.28 -15.78 9.73
C ARG A 634 -10.60 -15.69 11.08
N ARG A 635 -11.19 -16.31 12.11
CA ARG A 635 -10.61 -16.36 13.45
C ARG A 635 -9.29 -17.14 13.46
N LEU A 636 -9.22 -18.25 12.72
CA LEU A 636 -8.00 -19.04 12.63
C LEU A 636 -6.80 -18.22 12.17
N HIS A 637 -6.98 -17.43 11.11
CA HIS A 637 -5.92 -16.56 10.60
C HIS A 637 -5.66 -15.38 11.53
N ALA A 638 -6.70 -14.70 12.01
CA ALA A 638 -6.55 -13.53 12.88
C ALA A 638 -5.85 -13.84 14.22
N ASP A 639 -6.09 -15.02 14.78
CA ASP A 639 -5.55 -15.46 16.07
C ASP A 639 -4.36 -16.44 15.92
N SER A 640 -3.86 -16.67 14.69
CA SER A 640 -2.81 -17.67 14.39
C SER A 640 -3.06 -19.07 14.97
N LEU A 641 -4.32 -19.53 14.95
CA LEU A 641 -4.73 -20.80 15.56
C LEU A 641 -4.35 -22.02 14.70
N PRO A 642 -4.14 -23.19 15.32
CA PRO A 642 -3.96 -24.43 14.59
C PRO A 642 -5.21 -24.79 13.77
N LEU A 643 -5.02 -25.55 12.70
CA LEU A 643 -6.13 -26.02 11.85
C LEU A 643 -7.07 -26.95 12.64
N PRO A 644 -8.40 -26.89 12.44
CA PRO A 644 -9.28 -27.88 13.05
C PRO A 644 -8.91 -29.30 12.59
N PRO A 645 -8.82 -30.30 13.49
CA PRO A 645 -8.35 -31.64 13.15
C PRO A 645 -9.12 -32.30 12.00
N LEU A 646 -10.45 -32.11 11.98
CA LEU A 646 -11.31 -32.68 10.93
C LEU A 646 -11.13 -32.00 9.58
N LEU A 647 -10.71 -30.73 9.55
CA LEU A 647 -10.38 -30.05 8.29
C LEU A 647 -9.07 -30.59 7.71
N VAL A 648 -8.05 -30.75 8.55
CA VAL A 648 -6.75 -31.35 8.16
C VAL A 648 -6.98 -32.74 7.59
N ASP A 649 -7.72 -33.56 8.31
CA ASP A 649 -8.08 -34.92 7.89
C ASP A 649 -8.84 -34.94 6.56
N THR A 650 -9.86 -34.08 6.41
CA THR A 650 -10.65 -34.01 5.19
C THR A 650 -9.79 -33.58 3.98
N LEU A 651 -8.88 -32.62 4.15
CA LEU A 651 -7.97 -32.17 3.09
C LEU A 651 -6.99 -33.28 2.66
N GLN A 652 -6.42 -34.00 3.63
CA GLN A 652 -5.53 -35.14 3.34
C GLN A 652 -6.26 -36.26 2.59
N ARG A 653 -7.45 -36.61 3.05
CA ARG A 653 -8.30 -37.63 2.42
C ARG A 653 -8.74 -37.21 1.02
N LEU A 654 -9.11 -35.95 0.83
CA LEU A 654 -9.45 -35.41 -0.48
C LEU A 654 -8.29 -35.54 -1.47
N LYS A 655 -7.07 -35.19 -1.05
CA LYS A 655 -5.85 -35.34 -1.88
C LYS A 655 -5.62 -36.79 -2.29
N ILE A 656 -5.73 -37.74 -1.36
CA ILE A 656 -5.61 -39.18 -1.65
C ILE A 656 -6.71 -39.60 -2.64
N GLY A 657 -7.97 -39.27 -2.35
CA GLY A 657 -9.11 -39.62 -3.19
C GLY A 657 -9.01 -39.06 -4.61
N ARG A 658 -8.48 -37.84 -4.77
CA ARG A 658 -8.18 -37.24 -6.08
C ARG A 658 -7.11 -38.02 -6.83
N SER A 659 -6.00 -38.38 -6.18
CA SER A 659 -4.92 -39.15 -6.80
C SER A 659 -5.36 -40.55 -7.29
N LEU A 660 -6.40 -41.11 -6.69
CA LEU A 660 -6.93 -42.44 -7.03
C LEU A 660 -8.02 -42.39 -8.12
N ARG A 661 -8.70 -41.26 -8.31
CA ARG A 661 -9.72 -41.09 -9.36
C ARG A 661 -9.14 -41.16 -10.78
N THR A 662 -7.86 -40.84 -10.93
CA THR A 662 -7.15 -40.94 -12.22
C THR A 662 -6.56 -42.32 -12.48
N GLY A 663 -6.70 -43.27 -11.54
CA GLY A 663 -6.19 -44.63 -11.65
C GLY A 663 -7.22 -45.65 -12.16
N PRO A 664 -6.79 -46.87 -12.54
CA PRO A 664 -7.65 -47.89 -13.12
C PRO A 664 -8.58 -48.60 -12.12
N ALA A 665 -8.30 -48.51 -10.82
CA ALA A 665 -9.13 -49.15 -9.78
C ALA A 665 -10.48 -48.43 -9.62
N THR A 666 -11.57 -49.18 -9.49
CA THR A 666 -12.94 -48.70 -9.26
C THR A 666 -13.58 -49.39 -8.05
N GLY A 667 -14.67 -48.82 -7.51
CA GLY A 667 -15.46 -49.43 -6.45
C GLY A 667 -14.65 -49.88 -5.23
N ALA A 668 -14.86 -51.12 -4.77
CA ALA A 668 -14.23 -51.67 -3.57
C ALA A 668 -12.69 -51.73 -3.65
N ALA A 669 -12.11 -51.96 -4.83
CA ALA A 669 -10.66 -51.98 -5.02
C ALA A 669 -10.04 -50.59 -4.80
N ARG A 670 -10.70 -49.53 -5.30
CA ARG A 670 -10.25 -48.14 -5.07
C ARG A 670 -10.30 -47.78 -3.58
N LYS A 671 -11.35 -48.21 -2.88
CA LYS A 671 -11.50 -47.99 -1.43
C LYS A 671 -10.40 -48.68 -0.62
N ALA A 672 -10.04 -49.92 -0.94
CA ALA A 672 -8.94 -50.61 -0.26
C ALA A 672 -7.58 -49.90 -0.45
N VAL A 673 -7.29 -49.42 -1.67
CA VAL A 673 -6.08 -48.62 -1.93
C VAL A 673 -6.12 -47.28 -1.19
N PHE A 674 -7.28 -46.64 -1.12
CA PHE A 674 -7.49 -45.42 -0.35
C PHE A 674 -7.19 -45.63 1.13
N ASP A 675 -7.77 -46.67 1.75
CA ASP A 675 -7.60 -46.96 3.17
C ASP A 675 -6.13 -47.24 3.50
N THR A 676 -5.41 -47.94 2.60
CA THR A 676 -3.97 -48.20 2.71
C THR A 676 -3.17 -46.90 2.68
N ARG A 677 -3.34 -46.07 1.65
CA ARG A 677 -2.62 -44.78 1.53
C ARG A 677 -2.92 -43.81 2.66
N TYR A 678 -4.14 -43.82 3.16
CA TYR A 678 -4.53 -42.98 4.29
C TYR A 678 -3.88 -43.46 5.60
N ALA A 679 -3.77 -44.77 5.83
CA ALA A 679 -3.06 -45.32 6.98
C ALA A 679 -1.56 -45.00 6.95
N GLU A 680 -0.94 -44.98 5.77
CA GLU A 680 0.49 -44.64 5.57
C GLU A 680 0.86 -43.20 6.00
N LEU A 681 -0.12 -42.29 6.12
CA LEU A 681 0.13 -40.91 6.58
C LEU A 681 0.62 -40.83 8.03
N ALA A 682 0.42 -41.87 8.83
CA ALA A 682 0.87 -41.90 10.23
C ALA A 682 1.42 -43.27 10.60
N ALA A 683 2.74 -43.32 10.84
CA ALA A 683 3.39 -44.53 11.33
C ALA A 683 2.84 -44.92 12.72
N PRO A 684 2.57 -46.22 12.97
CA PRO A 684 2.09 -46.67 14.26
C PRO A 684 3.17 -46.46 15.32
N THR A 685 2.83 -45.71 16.37
CA THR A 685 3.65 -45.56 17.58
C THR A 685 2.86 -46.08 18.78
N ALA A 686 3.53 -46.47 19.86
CA ALA A 686 2.84 -46.97 21.06
C ALA A 686 1.74 -46.02 21.58
N ARG A 687 1.96 -44.70 21.48
CA ARG A 687 0.99 -43.67 21.89
C ARG A 687 -0.20 -43.57 20.93
N ILE A 688 0.04 -43.66 19.62
CA ILE A 688 -1.03 -43.68 18.60
C ILE A 688 -1.89 -44.93 18.78
N SER A 689 -1.26 -46.11 18.93
CA SER A 689 -1.97 -47.37 19.15
C SER A 689 -2.84 -47.31 20.41
N ALA A 690 -2.31 -46.79 21.52
CA ALA A 690 -3.07 -46.66 22.77
C ALA A 690 -4.32 -45.76 22.63
N LEU A 691 -4.22 -44.66 21.88
CA LEU A 691 -5.39 -43.80 21.62
C LEU A 691 -6.42 -44.49 20.72
N CYS A 692 -5.98 -45.16 19.64
CA CYS A 692 -6.86 -45.87 18.73
C CYS A 692 -7.54 -47.08 19.39
N GLU A 693 -6.85 -47.80 20.29
CA GLU A 693 -7.45 -48.88 21.08
C GLU A 693 -8.54 -48.36 22.01
N ARG A 694 -8.33 -47.19 22.62
CA ARG A 694 -9.33 -46.57 23.50
C ARG A 694 -10.51 -45.98 22.74
N PHE A 695 -10.27 -45.43 21.55
CA PHE A 695 -11.28 -44.80 20.69
C PHE A 695 -11.27 -45.45 19.30
N PRO A 696 -12.03 -46.54 19.07
CA PRO A 696 -11.95 -47.33 17.84
C PRO A 696 -12.30 -46.60 16.53
N ARG A 697 -12.95 -45.43 16.61
CA ARG A 697 -13.27 -44.58 15.44
C ARG A 697 -12.17 -43.55 15.12
N LEU A 698 -11.21 -43.37 16.03
CA LEU A 698 -10.08 -42.48 15.83
C LEU A 698 -9.04 -43.15 14.94
N THR A 699 -8.70 -42.51 13.84
CA THR A 699 -7.73 -43.03 12.87
C THR A 699 -6.29 -42.68 13.26
N PRO A 700 -5.27 -43.44 12.82
CA PRO A 700 -3.87 -43.13 13.13
C PRO A 700 -3.44 -41.70 12.75
N PRO A 701 -3.84 -41.13 11.58
CA PRO A 701 -3.53 -39.74 11.25
C PRO A 701 -4.16 -38.71 12.21
N LEU A 702 -5.41 -38.91 12.62
CA LEU A 702 -6.07 -38.04 13.59
C LEU A 702 -5.47 -38.17 15.01
N ALA A 703 -5.12 -39.39 15.41
CA ALA A 703 -4.41 -39.63 16.67
C ALA A 703 -3.04 -38.94 16.65
N ARG A 704 -2.29 -39.04 15.54
CA ARG A 704 -1.02 -38.33 15.37
C ARG A 704 -1.20 -36.81 15.51
N TYR A 705 -2.22 -36.26 14.86
CA TYR A 705 -2.54 -34.83 14.94
C TYR A 705 -2.84 -34.36 16.37
N LEU A 706 -3.66 -35.10 17.12
CA LEU A 706 -3.95 -34.80 18.53
C LEU A 706 -2.70 -34.83 19.41
N LEU A 707 -1.75 -35.72 19.10
CA LEU A 707 -0.48 -35.76 19.84
C LEU A 707 0.39 -34.55 19.50
N ASP A 708 0.42 -34.12 18.24
CA ASP A 708 1.22 -32.97 17.80
C ASP A 708 0.70 -31.63 18.35
N SER A 709 -0.57 -31.54 18.74
CA SER A 709 -1.12 -30.38 19.45
C SER A 709 -0.78 -30.32 20.94
N VAL A 710 -0.19 -31.37 21.51
CA VAL A 710 0.21 -31.41 22.93
C VAL A 710 1.69 -31.06 23.07
N ALA A 711 2.01 -30.16 24.01
CA ALA A 711 3.40 -29.77 24.26
C ALA A 711 4.27 -30.99 24.59
N LYS A 712 5.48 -31.04 24.00
CA LYS A 712 6.41 -32.17 24.11
C LYS A 712 6.65 -32.61 25.57
N VAL A 713 6.75 -31.66 26.50
CA VAL A 713 6.94 -31.93 27.93
C VAL A 713 5.81 -32.79 28.53
N HIS A 714 4.57 -32.61 28.08
CA HIS A 714 3.45 -33.43 28.54
C HIS A 714 3.45 -34.82 27.90
N LEU A 715 3.89 -34.92 26.65
CA LEU A 715 4.04 -36.21 25.97
C LEU A 715 5.17 -37.04 26.58
N GLU A 716 6.31 -36.42 26.92
CA GLU A 716 7.45 -37.09 27.56
C GLU A 716 7.09 -37.72 28.91
N ARG A 717 6.19 -37.09 29.68
CA ARG A 717 5.66 -37.63 30.93
C ARG A 717 4.72 -38.83 30.73
N TRP A 718 4.18 -39.00 29.53
CA TRP A 718 3.33 -40.14 29.20
C TRP A 718 4.15 -41.28 28.58
N THR A 719 4.49 -42.27 29.39
CA THR A 719 5.14 -43.52 28.99
C THR A 719 4.11 -44.65 28.94
N VAL A 720 3.90 -45.29 27.78
CA VAL A 720 3.00 -46.47 27.69
C VAL A 720 3.63 -47.61 28.53
N PRO A 721 2.90 -48.24 29.49
CA PRO A 721 1.43 -48.35 29.59
C PRO A 721 0.72 -47.39 30.57
N ALA A 722 1.32 -46.26 30.97
CA ALA A 722 0.66 -45.28 31.84
C ALA A 722 -0.66 -44.75 31.23
N THR A 723 -1.59 -44.37 32.11
CA THR A 723 -2.94 -43.89 31.73
C THR A 723 -2.87 -42.68 30.81
N ILE A 724 -3.68 -42.68 29.75
CA ILE A 724 -3.79 -41.56 28.81
C ILE A 724 -4.16 -40.27 29.57
N PRO A 725 -3.46 -39.15 29.37
CA PRO A 725 -3.77 -37.89 30.03
C PRO A 725 -5.23 -37.45 29.83
N PHE A 726 -5.87 -36.95 30.88
CA PHE A 726 -7.30 -36.60 30.87
C PHE A 726 -7.68 -35.62 29.75
N LYS A 727 -6.87 -34.57 29.53
CA LYS A 727 -7.10 -33.59 28.46
C LYS A 727 -7.12 -34.26 27.07
N LEU A 728 -6.21 -35.20 26.82
CA LEU A 728 -6.19 -35.97 25.57
C LEU A 728 -7.41 -36.90 25.44
N LEU A 729 -7.88 -37.48 26.55
CA LEU A 729 -9.11 -38.28 26.55
C LEU A 729 -10.34 -37.44 26.20
N GLU A 730 -10.46 -36.22 26.75
CA GLU A 730 -11.56 -35.31 26.42
C GLU A 730 -11.53 -34.86 24.96
N GLU A 731 -10.37 -34.44 24.47
CA GLU A 731 -10.19 -34.02 23.07
C GLU A 731 -10.45 -35.17 22.09
N ALA A 732 -9.94 -36.37 22.38
CA ALA A 732 -10.18 -37.56 21.56
C ALA A 732 -11.66 -38.00 21.59
N ALA A 733 -12.33 -37.91 22.75
CA ALA A 733 -13.75 -38.23 22.88
C ALA A 733 -14.63 -37.24 22.09
N SER A 734 -14.34 -35.94 22.20
CA SER A 734 -15.03 -34.90 21.43
C SER A 734 -14.84 -35.12 19.94
N LEU A 735 -13.59 -35.30 19.49
CA LEU A 735 -13.28 -35.54 18.08
C LEU A 735 -13.98 -36.80 17.56
N THR A 736 -14.00 -37.87 18.34
CA THR A 736 -14.64 -39.14 17.97
C THR A 736 -16.14 -39.02 17.74
N ALA A 737 -16.82 -38.14 18.49
CA ALA A 737 -18.24 -37.87 18.31
C ALA A 737 -18.53 -37.25 16.93
N ASP A 738 -17.63 -36.39 16.45
CA ASP A 738 -17.81 -35.63 15.22
C ASP A 738 -17.38 -36.41 13.96
N ILE A 739 -16.40 -37.31 14.06
CA ILE A 739 -15.89 -38.11 12.93
C ILE A 739 -17.01 -38.79 12.15
N ALA A 740 -18.01 -39.37 12.83
CA ALA A 740 -19.07 -40.11 12.16
C ALA A 740 -19.94 -39.21 11.26
N LEU A 741 -20.24 -37.99 11.71
CA LEU A 741 -20.97 -37.01 10.90
C LEU A 741 -20.11 -36.51 9.74
N THR A 742 -18.82 -36.26 9.98
CA THR A 742 -17.87 -35.89 8.91
C THR A 742 -17.79 -36.97 7.83
N ARG A 743 -17.70 -38.26 8.20
CA ARG A 743 -17.71 -39.37 7.23
C ARG A 743 -19.05 -39.52 6.51
N ALA A 744 -20.17 -39.27 7.20
CA ALA A 744 -21.48 -39.23 6.57
C ALA A 744 -21.52 -38.15 5.46
N ARG A 745 -21.07 -36.93 5.77
CA ARG A 745 -20.95 -35.83 4.79
C ARG A 745 -19.95 -36.14 3.67
N GLU A 746 -18.77 -36.66 4.00
CA GLU A 746 -17.71 -37.03 3.05
C GLU A 746 -18.25 -37.92 1.93
N GLY A 747 -19.00 -38.96 2.30
CA GLY A 747 -19.59 -39.90 1.34
C GLY A 747 -20.64 -39.30 0.40
N LEU A 748 -21.22 -38.14 0.73
CA LEU A 748 -22.13 -37.42 -0.17
C LEU A 748 -21.39 -36.64 -1.24
N PHE A 749 -20.21 -36.09 -0.91
CA PHE A 749 -19.35 -35.45 -1.91
C PHE A 749 -18.58 -36.48 -2.74
N TRP A 750 -18.13 -37.55 -2.12
CA TRP A 750 -17.32 -38.62 -2.73
C TRP A 750 -17.97 -39.99 -2.51
N PRO A 751 -18.89 -40.42 -3.41
CA PRO A 751 -19.67 -41.65 -3.27
C PRO A 751 -18.85 -42.93 -3.09
N ASP A 752 -17.61 -42.99 -3.62
CA ASP A 752 -16.69 -44.13 -3.42
C ASP A 752 -16.34 -44.36 -1.93
N LEU A 753 -16.44 -43.32 -1.10
CA LEU A 753 -16.19 -43.34 0.34
C LEU A 753 -17.49 -43.38 1.15
N ALA A 754 -18.65 -43.55 0.50
CA ALA A 754 -19.93 -43.55 1.17
C ALA A 754 -20.02 -44.64 2.24
N THR A 755 -20.55 -44.23 3.39
CA THR A 755 -20.90 -45.10 4.50
C THR A 755 -22.41 -45.32 4.52
N THR A 756 -22.90 -46.27 5.32
CA THR A 756 -24.33 -46.41 5.54
C THR A 756 -24.94 -45.12 6.08
N GLU A 757 -24.21 -44.42 6.96
CA GLU A 757 -24.56 -43.12 7.50
C GLU A 757 -24.67 -42.04 6.43
N SER A 758 -23.81 -42.05 5.40
CA SER A 758 -23.93 -41.14 4.26
C SER A 758 -25.27 -41.31 3.54
N THR A 759 -25.67 -42.55 3.23
CA THR A 759 -26.94 -42.84 2.57
C THR A 759 -28.15 -42.45 3.45
N ARG A 760 -28.06 -42.70 4.76
CA ARG A 760 -29.09 -42.28 5.72
C ARG A 760 -29.21 -40.74 5.77
N LEU A 761 -28.08 -40.04 5.82
CA LEU A 761 -28.02 -38.59 5.82
C LEU A 761 -28.59 -37.99 4.53
N ALA A 762 -28.34 -38.60 3.37
CA ALA A 762 -28.93 -38.15 2.10
C ALA A 762 -30.47 -38.12 2.15
N LEU A 763 -31.09 -39.19 2.67
CA LEU A 763 -32.54 -39.29 2.81
C LEU A 763 -33.09 -38.31 3.84
N LEU A 764 -32.41 -38.13 4.97
CA LEU A 764 -32.80 -37.15 6.00
C LEU A 764 -32.72 -35.72 5.48
N CYS A 765 -31.64 -35.36 4.76
CA CYS A 765 -31.50 -34.06 4.12
C CYS A 765 -32.62 -33.82 3.11
N LEU A 766 -33.03 -34.86 2.37
CA LEU A 766 -34.12 -34.79 1.42
C LEU A 766 -35.49 -34.61 2.11
N GLU A 767 -35.75 -35.32 3.22
CA GLU A 767 -36.98 -35.17 4.01
C GLU A 767 -37.15 -33.75 4.59
N HIS A 768 -36.04 -33.13 4.98
CA HIS A 768 -36.02 -31.75 5.48
C HIS A 768 -35.84 -30.70 4.39
N ALA A 769 -35.72 -31.09 3.11
CA ALA A 769 -35.56 -30.16 2.01
C ALA A 769 -36.88 -29.41 1.71
N PRO A 770 -36.81 -28.11 1.36
CA PRO A 770 -38.01 -27.35 1.02
C PRO A 770 -38.66 -27.92 -0.25
N GLY A 771 -39.97 -28.16 -0.18
CA GLY A 771 -40.75 -28.79 -1.26
C GLY A 771 -40.87 -30.30 -1.16
N TRP A 772 -40.30 -30.93 -0.12
CA TRP A 772 -40.53 -32.35 0.16
C TRP A 772 -42.00 -32.61 0.50
N ASP A 773 -42.63 -33.52 -0.24
CA ASP A 773 -43.99 -33.97 0.05
C ASP A 773 -43.95 -35.18 0.99
N THR A 774 -44.58 -35.06 2.16
CA THR A 774 -44.66 -36.14 3.16
C THR A 774 -45.35 -37.40 2.64
N ALA A 775 -46.08 -37.33 1.52
CA ALA A 775 -46.65 -38.48 0.83
C ALA A 775 -45.60 -39.34 0.11
N VAL A 776 -44.37 -38.85 -0.09
CA VAL A 776 -43.27 -39.63 -0.67
C VAL A 776 -42.66 -40.52 0.41
N HIS A 777 -42.97 -41.82 0.37
CA HIS A 777 -42.44 -42.81 1.32
C HIS A 777 -41.29 -43.60 0.69
N LEU A 778 -40.10 -43.46 1.27
CA LEU A 778 -38.88 -44.15 0.87
C LEU A 778 -38.29 -44.94 2.04
N GLU A 779 -38.03 -46.23 1.80
CA GLU A 779 -37.33 -47.12 2.74
C GLU A 779 -35.92 -47.44 2.25
N LEU A 780 -34.91 -47.21 3.08
CA LEU A 780 -33.55 -47.70 2.85
C LEU A 780 -33.36 -49.03 3.56
N ARG A 781 -32.94 -50.07 2.82
CA ARG A 781 -32.67 -51.40 3.38
C ARG A 781 -31.27 -51.91 3.06
N ALA A 782 -30.71 -52.68 3.98
CA ALA A 782 -29.42 -53.33 3.79
C ALA A 782 -29.55 -54.63 3.00
N THR A 783 -28.58 -54.96 2.15
CA THR A 783 -28.35 -56.25 1.45
C THR A 783 -29.39 -56.69 0.43
N ASN A 784 -30.68 -56.73 0.77
CA ASN A 784 -31.78 -57.15 -0.12
C ASN A 784 -33.10 -56.50 0.30
N ALA A 785 -34.17 -56.70 -0.50
CA ALA A 785 -35.49 -56.08 -0.28
C ALA A 785 -36.19 -56.51 1.03
N ARG A 786 -35.74 -57.61 1.67
CA ARG A 786 -36.23 -58.07 2.98
C ARG A 786 -35.24 -57.79 4.12
N GLY A 787 -34.11 -57.15 3.82
CA GLY A 787 -33.07 -56.89 4.80
C GLY A 787 -33.44 -55.82 5.81
N ASN A 788 -32.52 -55.56 6.73
CA ASN A 788 -32.75 -54.65 7.86
C ASN A 788 -33.11 -53.24 7.36
N LEU A 789 -34.10 -52.62 8.00
CA LEU A 789 -34.50 -51.24 7.70
C LEU A 789 -33.47 -50.29 8.31
N LEU A 790 -32.78 -49.53 7.46
CA LEU A 790 -31.73 -48.60 7.85
C LEU A 790 -32.26 -47.18 8.08
N GLN A 791 -33.20 -46.73 7.24
CA GLN A 791 -33.85 -45.43 7.34
C GLN A 791 -35.20 -45.47 6.64
N LYS A 792 -36.14 -44.65 7.12
CA LYS A 792 -37.44 -44.40 6.49
C LYS A 792 -37.70 -42.90 6.51
N ILE A 793 -38.23 -42.37 5.42
CA ILE A 793 -38.68 -40.98 5.31
C ILE A 793 -40.11 -40.93 4.73
N GLY A 794 -40.89 -39.93 5.15
CA GLY A 794 -42.28 -39.74 4.74
C GLY A 794 -43.32 -40.56 5.54
N SER A 795 -44.59 -40.16 5.43
CA SER A 795 -45.72 -40.74 6.15
C SER A 795 -46.66 -41.47 5.18
N ALA A 796 -46.47 -42.79 4.98
CA ALA A 796 -47.44 -43.58 4.24
C ALA A 796 -48.41 -44.34 5.16
N THR A 797 -49.71 -44.11 4.92
CA THR A 797 -50.82 -44.98 5.37
C THR A 797 -51.28 -45.97 4.28
N GLN A 798 -50.89 -45.80 3.00
CA GLN A 798 -51.09 -46.80 1.91
C GLN A 798 -49.97 -46.77 0.82
N PRO A 799 -49.72 -47.90 0.12
CA PRO A 799 -48.73 -48.03 -0.98
C PRO A 799 -49.01 -47.13 -2.21
N PRO A 800 -48.00 -46.85 -3.08
CA PRO A 800 -46.82 -47.68 -3.35
C PRO A 800 -45.62 -47.39 -2.44
N ARG A 801 -44.99 -48.48 -1.94
CA ARG A 801 -43.76 -48.39 -1.13
C ARG A 801 -42.57 -48.43 -2.08
N ARG A 802 -41.77 -47.36 -2.09
CA ARG A 802 -40.49 -47.30 -2.80
C ARG A 802 -39.38 -47.72 -1.84
N MET A 803 -38.53 -48.63 -2.28
CA MET A 803 -37.45 -49.15 -1.45
C MET A 803 -36.13 -49.03 -2.19
N LEU A 804 -35.15 -48.42 -1.52
CA LEU A 804 -33.77 -48.33 -1.94
C LEU A 804 -32.99 -49.40 -1.18
N VAL A 805 -32.49 -50.41 -1.89
CA VAL A 805 -31.66 -51.47 -1.32
C VAL A 805 -30.20 -51.13 -1.57
N HIS A 806 -29.38 -51.11 -0.52
CA HIS A 806 -27.93 -50.94 -0.62
C HIS A 806 -27.24 -52.30 -0.41
N SER A 807 -26.62 -52.83 -1.47
CA SER A 807 -25.90 -54.11 -1.49
C SER A 807 -24.44 -53.92 -1.95
N THR A 808 -23.65 -55.00 -1.99
CA THR A 808 -22.29 -54.99 -2.55
C THR A 808 -22.25 -54.69 -4.05
N GLU A 809 -23.36 -54.93 -4.76
CA GLU A 809 -23.52 -54.65 -6.20
C GLU A 809 -24.03 -53.23 -6.47
N GLY A 810 -24.26 -52.43 -5.42
CA GLY A 810 -24.70 -51.03 -5.54
C GLY A 810 -26.10 -50.79 -4.97
N PHE A 811 -26.74 -49.74 -5.47
CA PHE A 811 -28.09 -49.32 -5.10
C PHE A 811 -29.10 -49.86 -6.11
N GLN A 812 -30.15 -50.51 -5.61
CA GLN A 812 -31.25 -51.01 -6.43
C GLN A 812 -32.59 -50.50 -5.89
N VAL A 813 -33.42 -49.99 -6.80
CA VAL A 813 -34.74 -49.44 -6.46
C VAL A 813 -35.81 -50.49 -6.71
N PHE A 814 -36.72 -50.67 -5.75
CA PHE A 814 -37.88 -51.54 -5.85
C PHE A 814 -39.18 -50.74 -5.79
N LYS A 815 -40.13 -51.12 -6.64
CA LYS A 815 -41.53 -50.70 -6.62
C LYS A 815 -42.38 -51.90 -6.24
N ASP A 816 -43.08 -51.82 -5.10
CA ASP A 816 -44.08 -52.83 -4.73
C ASP A 816 -43.53 -54.29 -4.78
N GLY A 817 -42.24 -54.45 -4.45
CA GLY A 817 -41.54 -55.74 -4.45
C GLY A 817 -40.82 -56.12 -5.75
N ALA A 818 -41.02 -55.39 -6.85
CA ALA A 818 -40.32 -55.61 -8.13
C ALA A 818 -39.18 -54.61 -8.35
N PRO A 819 -38.01 -55.05 -8.89
CA PRO A 819 -36.91 -54.14 -9.21
C PRO A 819 -37.30 -53.22 -10.38
N LEU A 820 -37.03 -51.93 -10.23
CA LEU A 820 -37.25 -50.90 -11.28
C LEU A 820 -36.07 -50.82 -12.25
N GLN A 821 -34.87 -51.17 -11.78
CA GLN A 821 -33.62 -51.07 -12.52
C GLN A 821 -32.62 -52.14 -12.04
N ALA A 822 -31.57 -52.34 -12.83
CA ALA A 822 -30.38 -53.07 -12.39
C ALA A 822 -29.66 -52.29 -11.26
N PRO A 823 -28.87 -52.97 -10.42
CA PRO A 823 -28.03 -52.29 -9.42
C PRO A 823 -27.09 -51.28 -10.09
N ASP A 824 -27.00 -50.07 -9.53
CA ASP A 824 -26.08 -49.01 -9.95
C ASP A 824 -25.36 -48.44 -8.73
N HIS A 825 -24.10 -48.07 -8.85
CA HIS A 825 -23.32 -47.46 -7.78
C HIS A 825 -23.64 -45.96 -7.59
N ASP A 826 -24.44 -45.34 -8.47
CA ASP A 826 -24.89 -43.96 -8.33
C ASP A 826 -26.06 -43.80 -7.33
N LEU A 827 -25.74 -43.40 -6.10
CA LEU A 827 -26.72 -43.10 -5.05
C LEU A 827 -27.78 -42.07 -5.50
N TYR A 828 -27.35 -40.99 -6.17
CA TYR A 828 -28.25 -39.90 -6.53
C TYR A 828 -29.16 -40.32 -7.69
N GLY A 829 -28.64 -41.09 -8.64
CA GLY A 829 -29.44 -41.75 -9.67
C GLY A 829 -30.51 -42.66 -9.05
N ALA A 830 -30.13 -43.52 -8.12
CA ALA A 830 -31.07 -44.43 -7.47
C ALA A 830 -32.14 -43.70 -6.62
N ILE A 831 -31.77 -42.63 -5.89
CA ILE A 831 -32.77 -41.81 -5.18
C ILE A 831 -33.68 -41.09 -6.18
N PHE A 832 -33.12 -40.51 -7.25
CA PHE A 832 -33.89 -39.83 -8.28
C PHE A 832 -34.92 -40.77 -8.90
N ASP A 833 -34.51 -41.99 -9.28
CA ASP A 833 -35.38 -43.04 -9.82
C ASP A 833 -36.45 -43.51 -8.85
N ALA A 834 -36.13 -43.55 -7.55
CA ALA A 834 -37.08 -43.91 -6.52
C ALA A 834 -38.21 -42.88 -6.36
N ILE A 835 -37.93 -41.58 -6.52
CA ILE A 835 -38.93 -40.52 -6.48
C ILE A 835 -39.75 -40.56 -7.78
N SER A 836 -41.08 -40.49 -7.74
CA SER A 836 -41.89 -40.52 -8.97
C SER A 836 -41.81 -39.19 -9.74
N PRO A 837 -41.96 -39.18 -11.08
CA PRO A 837 -41.81 -37.98 -11.90
C PRO A 837 -42.67 -36.78 -11.45
N ARG A 838 -43.89 -37.04 -10.98
CA ARG A 838 -44.78 -35.99 -10.43
C ARG A 838 -44.14 -35.22 -9.28
N TYR A 839 -43.43 -35.92 -8.39
CA TYR A 839 -42.82 -35.32 -7.21
C TYR A 839 -41.48 -34.68 -7.52
N ARG A 840 -40.77 -35.18 -8.53
CA ARG A 840 -39.57 -34.51 -9.05
C ARG A 840 -39.93 -33.12 -9.59
N LEU A 841 -41.04 -33.01 -10.33
CA LEU A 841 -41.55 -31.73 -10.83
C LEU A 841 -41.94 -30.77 -9.69
N THR A 842 -42.65 -31.23 -8.66
CA THR A 842 -43.03 -30.36 -7.51
C THR A 842 -41.81 -29.88 -6.71
N MET A 843 -40.75 -30.68 -6.65
CA MET A 843 -39.49 -30.31 -5.99
C MET A 843 -38.54 -29.50 -6.90
N GLY A 844 -38.90 -29.28 -8.16
CA GLY A 844 -38.05 -28.61 -9.16
C GLY A 844 -36.78 -29.39 -9.49
N LEU A 845 -36.81 -30.73 -9.43
CA LEU A 845 -35.68 -31.61 -9.71
C LEU A 845 -35.72 -32.06 -11.17
N ALA A 846 -34.92 -31.39 -12.01
CA ALA A 846 -34.83 -31.71 -13.44
C ALA A 846 -34.10 -33.04 -13.70
N ASP A 847 -33.02 -33.30 -12.96
CA ASP A 847 -32.15 -34.46 -13.11
C ASP A 847 -31.52 -34.88 -11.76
N LYS A 848 -30.66 -35.91 -11.81
CA LYS A 848 -29.94 -36.42 -10.64
C LYS A 848 -28.94 -35.39 -10.06
N ASP A 849 -28.40 -34.49 -10.88
CA ASP A 849 -27.45 -33.47 -10.43
C ASP A 849 -28.16 -32.35 -9.66
N ALA A 850 -29.37 -31.96 -10.08
CA ALA A 850 -30.23 -31.05 -9.33
C ALA A 850 -30.60 -31.63 -7.95
N LEU A 851 -30.88 -32.94 -7.87
CA LEU A 851 -31.11 -33.64 -6.60
C LEU A 851 -29.85 -33.63 -5.73
N ARG A 852 -28.68 -33.93 -6.32
CA ARG A 852 -27.40 -33.88 -5.63
C ARG A 852 -27.14 -32.50 -5.05
N GLN A 853 -27.27 -31.44 -5.85
CA GLN A 853 -27.08 -30.06 -5.39
C GLN A 853 -28.05 -29.70 -4.26
N ARG A 854 -29.32 -30.12 -4.36
CA ARG A 854 -30.32 -29.92 -3.30
C ARG A 854 -29.87 -30.56 -1.99
N ILE A 855 -29.48 -31.84 -2.01
CA ILE A 855 -29.01 -32.55 -0.81
C ILE A 855 -27.76 -31.89 -0.25
N LEU A 856 -26.78 -31.56 -1.09
CA LEU A 856 -25.53 -30.92 -0.64
C LEU A 856 -25.79 -29.54 -0.02
N SER A 857 -26.73 -28.75 -0.56
CA SER A 857 -27.10 -27.44 0.03
C SER A 857 -27.63 -27.56 1.47
N MET A 858 -28.23 -28.71 1.82
CA MET A 858 -28.74 -28.97 3.17
C MET A 858 -27.62 -29.26 4.17
N LEU A 859 -26.40 -29.56 3.72
CA LEU A 859 -25.26 -29.83 4.60
C LEU A 859 -24.68 -28.56 5.25
N ALA A 860 -25.05 -27.37 4.76
CA ALA A 860 -24.66 -26.09 5.35
C ALA A 860 -25.29 -25.81 6.73
N ARG A 861 -26.19 -26.69 7.19
CA ARG A 861 -26.83 -26.59 8.50
C ARG A 861 -25.85 -26.87 9.65
N PRO A 862 -26.12 -26.33 10.86
CA PRO A 862 -25.30 -26.61 12.04
C PRO A 862 -25.18 -28.11 12.35
N ASP A 863 -23.99 -28.54 12.76
CA ASP A 863 -23.66 -29.94 13.03
C ASP A 863 -24.58 -30.59 14.07
N HIS A 864 -25.03 -29.84 15.07
CA HIS A 864 -25.97 -30.36 16.06
C HIS A 864 -27.34 -30.69 15.45
N GLU A 865 -27.81 -29.99 14.43
CA GLU A 865 -29.07 -30.31 13.73
C GLU A 865 -28.90 -31.59 12.92
N LEU A 866 -27.86 -31.68 12.07
CA LEU A 866 -27.62 -32.86 11.25
C LEU A 866 -27.31 -34.10 12.10
N GLY A 867 -26.56 -33.93 13.18
CA GLY A 867 -26.31 -34.96 14.17
C GLY A 867 -27.61 -35.41 14.84
N THR A 868 -28.48 -34.48 15.23
CA THR A 868 -29.80 -34.83 15.76
C THR A 868 -30.55 -35.68 14.74
N TRP A 869 -30.66 -35.28 13.48
CA TRP A 869 -31.37 -36.07 12.45
C TRP A 869 -30.81 -37.49 12.29
N LEU A 870 -29.47 -37.60 12.18
CA LEU A 870 -28.82 -38.87 11.89
C LEU A 870 -28.90 -39.85 13.07
N TRP A 871 -28.89 -39.32 14.30
CA TRP A 871 -28.83 -40.11 15.52
C TRP A 871 -30.17 -40.22 16.27
N SER A 872 -31.19 -39.41 15.97
CA SER A 872 -32.51 -39.43 16.64
C SER A 872 -33.41 -40.60 16.23
N ALA A 873 -33.02 -41.39 15.22
CA ALA A 873 -33.77 -42.54 14.74
C ALA A 873 -33.15 -43.88 15.18
N GLN A 874 -33.35 -44.23 16.46
CA GLN A 874 -33.27 -45.61 16.95
C GLN A 874 -34.43 -45.83 17.94
N PRO A 875 -35.60 -46.36 17.52
CA PRO A 875 -36.39 -47.17 18.43
C PRO A 875 -35.66 -48.52 18.52
N ARG A 876 -34.67 -48.62 19.41
CA ARG A 876 -34.26 -49.94 19.89
C ARG A 876 -35.48 -50.49 20.62
N ASN A 877 -36.06 -51.56 20.09
CA ASN A 877 -36.99 -52.42 20.81
C ASN A 877 -36.25 -53.03 22.01
N TRP A 878 -36.12 -52.26 23.08
CA TRP A 878 -35.86 -52.76 24.42
C TRP A 878 -37.15 -52.57 25.18
N SER A 879 -37.81 -53.67 25.54
CA SER A 879 -38.87 -53.61 26.55
C SER A 879 -38.21 -53.16 27.85
N TYR A 880 -38.38 -51.87 28.17
CA TYR A 880 -38.02 -51.35 29.47
C TYR A 880 -39.03 -51.89 30.49
N SER A 881 -38.84 -53.13 30.94
CA SER A 881 -39.41 -53.56 32.21
C SER A 881 -38.67 -52.77 33.28
N GLY A 882 -39.30 -51.72 33.80
CA GLY A 882 -38.71 -50.68 34.64
C GLY A 882 -38.12 -51.15 35.96
N ARG A 883 -37.02 -51.90 35.91
CA ARG A 883 -36.15 -52.24 37.03
C ARG A 883 -34.70 -52.18 36.57
N LEU A 884 -34.00 -51.13 36.99
CA LEU A 884 -32.55 -51.13 37.07
C LEU A 884 -32.17 -51.94 38.31
N LEU A 885 -31.34 -52.97 38.13
CA LEU A 885 -30.58 -53.57 39.23
C LEU A 885 -29.54 -52.56 39.70
N GLY A 886 -29.83 -51.91 40.82
CA GLY A 886 -28.88 -51.14 41.62
C GLY A 886 -28.65 -49.69 41.16
N GLY A 887 -29.25 -48.74 41.86
CA GLY A 887 -28.88 -47.32 41.81
C GLY A 887 -30.08 -46.39 41.64
N SER A 888 -30.37 -45.62 42.70
CA SER A 888 -31.50 -44.71 42.84
C SER A 888 -31.77 -43.84 41.60
N GLY A 889 -33.01 -43.86 41.15
CA GLY A 889 -33.49 -43.05 40.03
C GLY A 889 -33.32 -41.55 40.27
N ARG A 890 -32.65 -40.89 39.32
CA ARG A 890 -32.84 -39.47 39.05
C ARG A 890 -32.95 -39.28 37.54
N SER A 891 -34.16 -38.97 37.09
CA SER A 891 -34.38 -38.28 35.83
C SER A 891 -33.60 -36.97 35.85
N ARG A 892 -32.55 -36.84 35.05
CA ARG A 892 -32.02 -35.52 34.67
C ARG A 892 -32.91 -34.98 33.55
N GLY A 893 -34.12 -34.57 33.92
CA GLY A 893 -34.74 -33.43 33.26
C GLY A 893 -33.84 -32.23 33.51
N TYR A 894 -33.61 -31.42 32.47
CA TYR A 894 -33.04 -30.11 32.64
C TYR A 894 -33.77 -29.40 33.78
N ALA A 895 -33.04 -28.98 34.80
CA ALA A 895 -33.56 -28.00 35.73
C ALA A 895 -33.91 -26.76 34.90
N GLY A 896 -35.20 -26.43 34.85
CA GLY A 896 -35.62 -25.09 34.47
C GLY A 896 -34.89 -24.11 35.37
N VAL A 897 -34.05 -23.28 34.78
CA VAL A 897 -33.44 -22.15 35.47
C VAL A 897 -34.58 -21.18 35.76
N SER A 898 -35.07 -21.23 37.00
CA SER A 898 -35.85 -20.12 37.57
C SER A 898 -34.91 -18.91 37.71
N PRO A 899 -35.40 -17.67 37.50
CA PRO A 899 -34.57 -16.50 37.28
C PRO A 899 -33.95 -16.00 38.58
N ALA A 900 -32.77 -16.54 38.93
CA ALA A 900 -31.81 -15.84 39.76
C ALA A 900 -30.78 -15.18 38.83
N ALA A 901 -31.08 -13.96 38.41
CA ALA A 901 -30.02 -13.03 38.10
C ALA A 901 -29.11 -12.90 39.34
N SER A 902 -27.79 -12.86 39.09
CA SER A 902 -26.72 -12.34 39.94
C SER A 902 -25.98 -13.27 40.93
N SER A 903 -25.15 -14.17 40.42
CA SER A 903 -23.78 -14.27 40.98
C SER A 903 -22.90 -13.28 40.24
N GLN A 904 -22.05 -12.53 40.96
CA GLN A 904 -21.11 -11.60 40.34
C GLN A 904 -20.15 -12.33 39.37
N GLU A 905 -19.85 -13.60 39.64
CA GLU A 905 -19.06 -14.48 38.77
C GLU A 905 -19.72 -14.71 37.40
N ALA A 906 -21.02 -15.03 37.37
CA ALA A 906 -21.74 -15.23 36.11
C ALA A 906 -21.82 -13.94 35.29
N ARG A 907 -21.95 -12.79 35.96
CA ARG A 907 -21.93 -11.47 35.32
C ARG A 907 -20.55 -11.13 34.74
N TYR A 908 -19.48 -11.45 35.47
CA TYR A 908 -18.10 -11.29 34.98
C TYR A 908 -17.85 -12.17 33.76
N ARG A 909 -18.23 -13.44 33.80
CA ARG A 909 -18.04 -14.39 32.70
C ARG A 909 -18.93 -14.11 31.49
N ASN A 910 -20.05 -13.39 31.66
CA ASN A 910 -20.81 -12.85 30.53
C ASN A 910 -20.11 -11.69 29.82
N LEU A 911 -19.33 -10.88 30.54
CA LEU A 911 -18.49 -9.82 29.97
C LEU A 911 -17.20 -10.39 29.36
N TYR A 912 -16.65 -11.44 29.97
CA TYR A 912 -15.41 -12.11 29.58
C TYR A 912 -15.65 -13.63 29.43
N PRO A 913 -16.19 -14.09 28.28
CA PRO A 913 -16.62 -15.48 28.09
C PRO A 913 -15.51 -16.53 28.15
N LEU A 914 -14.27 -16.11 27.97
CA LEU A 914 -13.08 -16.96 28.04
C LEU A 914 -12.51 -17.09 29.46
N ALA A 915 -13.01 -16.32 30.42
CA ALA A 915 -12.53 -16.37 31.80
C ALA A 915 -13.02 -17.65 32.51
N SER A 916 -12.10 -18.31 33.21
CA SER A 916 -12.42 -19.45 34.06
C SER A 916 -13.20 -19.01 35.32
N ALA A 917 -13.82 -19.96 36.03
CA ALA A 917 -14.51 -19.67 37.29
C ALA A 917 -13.52 -19.12 38.35
N GLU A 918 -12.30 -19.67 38.39
CA GLU A 918 -11.25 -19.25 39.33
C GLU A 918 -10.72 -17.84 39.00
N GLU A 919 -10.52 -17.52 37.72
CA GLU A 919 -10.12 -16.17 37.29
C GLU A 919 -11.18 -15.12 37.60
N ALA A 920 -12.45 -15.48 37.39
CA ALA A 920 -13.58 -14.61 37.70
C ALA A 920 -13.65 -14.33 39.21
N GLN A 921 -13.51 -15.34 40.06
CA GLN A 921 -13.51 -15.17 41.51
C GLN A 921 -12.30 -14.38 42.01
N ALA A 922 -11.09 -14.67 41.49
CA ALA A 922 -9.87 -13.94 41.84
C ALA A 922 -9.98 -12.46 41.48
N ARG A 923 -10.56 -12.14 40.31
CA ARG A 923 -10.73 -10.75 39.87
C ARG A 923 -11.78 -10.00 40.68
N LEU A 924 -12.89 -10.65 41.02
CA LEU A 924 -13.92 -10.07 41.88
C LEU A 924 -13.37 -9.78 43.29
N ALA A 925 -12.62 -10.72 43.86
CA ALA A 925 -11.94 -10.53 45.15
C ALA A 925 -10.91 -9.40 45.11
N GLN A 926 -10.18 -9.23 44.00
CA GLN A 926 -9.23 -8.14 43.81
C GLN A 926 -9.92 -6.77 43.77
N TRP A 927 -11.07 -6.66 43.09
CA TRP A 927 -11.84 -5.41 43.08
C TRP A 927 -12.35 -5.03 44.46
N GLU A 928 -12.87 -6.00 45.21
CA GLU A 928 -13.32 -5.76 46.59
C GLU A 928 -12.16 -5.37 47.52
N ALA A 929 -10.99 -6.00 47.39
CA ALA A 929 -9.78 -5.66 48.14
C ALA A 929 -9.25 -4.24 47.82
N SER A 930 -9.51 -3.73 46.62
CA SER A 930 -9.12 -2.38 46.19
C SER A 930 -10.10 -1.28 46.61
N GLY A 931 -11.12 -1.61 47.41
CA GLY A 931 -12.14 -0.66 47.87
C GLY A 931 -13.18 -0.29 46.81
N THR A 932 -13.25 -1.01 45.69
CA THR A 932 -14.23 -0.77 44.62
C THR A 932 -15.28 -1.89 44.62
N PRO A 933 -16.58 -1.62 44.86
CA PRO A 933 -17.60 -2.66 44.91
C PRO A 933 -17.70 -3.40 43.59
N ALA A 934 -17.38 -4.70 43.56
CA ALA A 934 -17.37 -5.51 42.34
C ALA A 934 -18.69 -5.46 41.56
N SER A 935 -19.82 -5.31 42.26
CA SER A 935 -21.15 -5.16 41.65
C SER A 935 -21.35 -3.87 40.84
N GLU A 936 -20.60 -2.80 41.15
CA GLU A 936 -20.67 -1.49 40.50
C GLU A 936 -19.72 -1.44 39.30
N THR A 937 -18.53 -2.01 39.43
CA THR A 937 -17.58 -2.24 38.32
C THR A 937 -18.19 -3.13 37.24
N LEU A 938 -18.88 -4.21 37.63
CA LEU A 938 -19.60 -5.06 36.67
C LEU A 938 -20.71 -4.28 35.94
N ARG A 939 -21.46 -3.43 36.67
CA ARG A 939 -22.52 -2.60 36.07
C ARG A 939 -21.96 -1.59 35.07
N SER A 940 -20.81 -0.98 35.35
CA SER A 940 -20.18 -0.01 34.45
C SER A 940 -19.68 -0.67 33.17
N LEU A 941 -19.06 -1.86 33.28
CA LEU A 941 -18.62 -2.66 32.15
C LEU A 941 -19.78 -3.18 31.29
N GLU A 942 -20.87 -3.64 31.90
CA GLU A 942 -22.11 -4.03 31.19
C GLU A 942 -22.69 -2.87 30.37
N ARG A 943 -22.74 -1.65 30.95
CA ARG A 943 -23.18 -0.44 30.22
C ARG A 943 -22.21 -0.02 29.12
N ALA A 944 -20.90 -0.20 29.31
CA ALA A 944 -19.91 0.07 28.28
C ALA A 944 -20.08 -0.89 27.09
N LEU A 945 -20.27 -2.19 27.37
CA LEU A 945 -20.53 -3.20 26.35
C LEU A 945 -21.84 -2.92 25.59
N GLN A 946 -22.91 -2.53 26.28
CA GLN A 946 -24.16 -2.16 25.62
C GLN A 946 -24.01 -0.93 24.73
N ARG A 947 -23.27 0.10 25.16
CA ARG A 947 -22.97 1.27 24.33
C ARG A 947 -22.19 0.89 23.08
N ILE A 948 -21.16 0.05 23.22
CA ILE A 948 -20.37 -0.45 22.08
C ILE A 948 -21.25 -1.25 21.12
N LYS A 949 -22.09 -2.18 21.61
CA LYS A 949 -23.03 -2.94 20.79
C LYS A 949 -24.02 -2.04 20.05
N HIS A 950 -24.52 -1.00 20.72
CA HIS A 950 -25.41 -0.03 20.10
C HIS A 950 -24.70 0.79 19.01
N SER A 951 -23.51 1.32 19.29
CA SER A 951 -22.70 2.04 18.29
C SER A 951 -22.32 1.17 17.09
N LEU A 952 -21.96 -0.09 17.32
CA LEU A 952 -21.69 -1.07 16.25
C LEU A 952 -22.96 -1.38 15.43
N SER A 953 -24.13 -1.47 16.07
CA SER A 953 -25.39 -1.70 15.36
C SER A 953 -25.80 -0.51 14.48
N LEU A 954 -25.57 0.73 14.97
CA LEU A 954 -25.81 1.95 14.20
C LEU A 954 -24.83 2.08 13.03
N TRP A 955 -23.56 1.75 13.27
CA TRP A 955 -22.53 1.73 12.24
C TRP A 955 -22.83 0.67 11.16
N ALA A 956 -23.19 -0.56 11.56
CA ALA A 956 -23.56 -1.62 10.64
C ALA A 956 -24.83 -1.30 9.82
N ALA A 957 -25.80 -0.59 10.42
CA ALA A 957 -27.00 -0.13 9.72
C ALA A 957 -26.70 1.00 8.72
N ALA A 958 -25.77 1.91 9.04
CA ALA A 958 -25.33 2.97 8.14
C ALA A 958 -24.57 2.42 6.92
N ASP A 959 -23.71 1.41 7.11
CA ASP A 959 -22.98 0.74 6.03
C ASP A 959 -23.94 -0.06 5.11
N ALA A 960 -24.96 -0.71 5.68
CA ALA A 960 -26.01 -1.36 4.89
C ALA A 960 -26.87 -0.38 4.06
N ALA A 961 -27.08 0.85 4.55
CA ALA A 961 -27.77 1.92 3.82
C ALA A 961 -26.90 2.50 2.69
N ALA A 962 -25.60 2.70 2.93
CA ALA A 962 -24.64 3.16 1.93
C ALA A 962 -24.50 2.15 0.77
N ARG A 963 -24.43 0.84 1.07
CA ARG A 963 -24.38 -0.23 0.06
C ARG A 963 -25.66 -0.36 -0.77
N ARG A 964 -26.83 0.03 -0.23
CA ARG A 964 -28.10 0.09 -0.99
C ARG A 964 -28.18 1.30 -1.92
N HIS A 965 -27.56 2.42 -1.57
CA HIS A 965 -27.49 3.59 -2.44
C HIS A 965 -26.56 3.36 -3.66
N VAL A 966 -25.42 2.70 -3.46
CA VAL A 966 -24.49 2.34 -4.54
C VAL A 966 -25.09 1.32 -5.54
N LYS A 967 -25.96 0.41 -5.08
CA LYS A 967 -26.67 -0.54 -5.96
C LYS A 967 -27.82 0.10 -6.77
N LYS A 968 -28.37 1.24 -6.35
CA LYS A 968 -29.43 1.95 -7.09
C LYS A 968 -28.87 2.84 -8.20
N SER A 969 -27.61 3.27 -8.13
CA SER A 969 -26.96 4.07 -9.17
C SER A 969 -26.37 3.26 -10.32
N SER A 970 -26.43 1.92 -10.29
CA SER A 970 -25.78 1.03 -11.26
C SER A 970 -26.75 0.21 -12.14
N LEU A 971 -27.98 0.68 -12.36
CA LEU A 971 -28.92 0.07 -13.33
C LEU A 971 -29.17 1.05 -14.48
N PRO A 972 -28.88 0.69 -15.75
CA PRO A 972 -29.20 1.52 -16.90
C PRO A 972 -30.68 1.31 -17.28
N GLY A 973 -31.50 2.34 -17.07
CA GLY A 973 -32.90 2.38 -17.49
C GLY A 973 -33.14 3.54 -18.46
N ASN A 974 -33.23 3.20 -19.75
CA ASN A 974 -33.60 4.09 -20.85
C ASN A 974 -35.11 4.38 -20.81
N GLY A 975 -35.57 5.61 -21.07
CA GLY A 975 -37.00 5.89 -21.30
C GLY A 975 -37.53 7.30 -21.00
N SER A 976 -37.22 8.25 -21.89
CA SER A 976 -37.86 9.52 -22.26
C SER A 976 -39.22 10.00 -21.67
N ARG A 977 -39.25 11.34 -21.45
CA ARG A 977 -40.29 12.37 -21.77
C ARG A 977 -41.16 12.98 -20.65
N CYS A 978 -41.13 14.34 -20.67
CA CYS A 978 -42.08 15.34 -20.14
C CYS A 978 -42.10 15.53 -18.61
N ALA A 979 -42.18 16.73 -18.00
CA ALA A 979 -42.70 18.01 -18.45
C ALA A 979 -42.12 19.19 -17.62
N LYS A 980 -41.95 20.32 -18.32
CA LYS A 980 -42.23 21.73 -17.95
C LYS A 980 -42.11 22.19 -16.48
N TYR A 981 -41.28 23.25 -16.31
CA TYR A 981 -41.40 24.30 -15.29
C TYR A 981 -42.83 24.87 -15.18
N PRO A 982 -43.22 25.39 -14.00
CA PRO A 982 -43.14 26.84 -13.82
C PRO A 982 -42.63 27.34 -12.46
N LYS A 983 -42.14 28.59 -12.51
CA LYS A 983 -41.84 29.52 -11.42
C LYS A 983 -42.96 29.61 -10.36
N ALA A 984 -42.57 29.80 -9.10
CA ALA A 984 -43.25 30.71 -8.19
C ALA A 984 -42.25 31.31 -7.18
N GLU A 985 -42.37 32.63 -7.05
CA GLU A 985 -41.62 33.57 -6.23
C GLU A 985 -42.01 33.56 -4.72
N ARG A 986 -41.16 34.24 -3.92
CA ARG A 986 -41.40 34.90 -2.60
C ARG A 986 -41.40 33.95 -1.38
N SER A 987 -40.81 34.28 -0.22
CA SER A 987 -40.34 35.57 0.32
C SER A 987 -39.46 35.36 1.57
N SER A 988 -38.36 36.13 1.65
CA SER A 988 -37.76 36.80 2.82
C SER A 988 -37.97 36.28 4.25
N SER A 989 -36.86 35.97 4.93
CA SER A 989 -36.37 36.58 6.18
C SER A 989 -34.88 36.33 6.32
#